data_AF-A0A354UET4-F1
#
_entry.id   AF-A0A354UET4-F1
#
_cell.length_a   1.000
_cell.length_b   1.000
_cell.length_c   1.000
_cell.angle_alpha   90.00
_cell.angle_beta   90.00
_cell.angle_gamma   90.00
#
_symmetry.space_group_name_H-M   'P 1'
#
loop_
_entity.id
_entity.type
_entity.pdbx_description
1 polymer ?
#
loop_
_entity_poly.entity_id
_entity_poly.type
_entity_poly.pdbx_seq_one_letter_code
_entity_poly.pdbx_strand_id
1 'polypeptide(L)'
;MKKTLSIITISSFIICLFLALNFGGKVLAENTNKLKTQPFIPSTYFEYYSLSSPIDVCEDENNVYIAEKNAIIKFDKSLQEYKRFSLPDMTITQIGCYENVVYFLSSSILYKVSPEEFNKCEKVTIYDKDEEANRDVSTCFYISDMLYTNTSSDIVISSFNKETNNFEIKEKHSLGKTVTIAVNQRKGEMYSTLYYFDEFSCYALYRNGVNEKLFDASVSFAQYYNGKIYYVTTNGLFAYSTEDKTTIALTESDENKANTSGFYIFQDRVLICYQELNLIKEFDLRTYEFTGRIVTTYSDKTNRLPQTVKEVVADGDYVYVLTQDSSSITQLMKFSETEKKYYKINADLSFYPKIFAVTGNTIILANGTDAIKILEQGEEENGIIPCEEKYSLKGTNANNVVAVDSFEGDFYIIKNTTVSDSKQYPTIVKVEKTSKKYNINVNSYKYFKQKEGTAKTCTINAFGEIFIMMTNGEIVKYDLINDAWEKSEISIPAEATKIQADFESLYYNLEEKIFNAKTHEGYELEKNKNYGNGNLVSFEFNWDLSKVFFLYEGHLIYTLDLPLKTPNNFEIPVGYGTTLMTSIETTTVNTGAKMYEVEKGNNNYFNYISYKLSNSPEEYVIIDKSENDFLLIANGKTTYIIRKADADITTVSEEKGEYKTGYYLASAGIYSIPQLNLSFKIAQAEKYEKINIEKKYSVGGKEYLLIKRENGQKGFIEKNFIAKEILELTEKTSFKFYECKKTSVYDINGEIIGEIPSGSVAVYSFKDGMYKIRFLVGEDGIGYIPYDAIIIKKDKTIRNTLLLMIVLSAFLITAVYLQNRAKRKRLNNY
;
A
#
# COMPACT_ATOMS: atom_id res chain seq x y z
N MET A 1 -20.93 -33.96 61.44
CA MET A 1 -21.79 -33.50 60.33
C MET A 1 -21.46 -32.11 59.77
N LYS A 2 -20.97 -31.13 60.56
CA LYS A 2 -20.66 -29.78 60.03
C LYS A 2 -19.47 -29.69 59.04
N LYS A 3 -18.46 -30.56 59.15
CA LYS A 3 -17.29 -30.53 58.24
C LYS A 3 -17.58 -31.12 56.84
N THR A 4 -18.50 -32.07 56.73
CA THR A 4 -18.86 -32.70 55.46
C THR A 4 -19.73 -31.79 54.59
N LEU A 5 -20.58 -30.96 55.21
CA LEU A 5 -21.43 -29.99 54.51
C LEU A 5 -20.59 -28.89 53.85
N SER A 6 -19.54 -28.39 54.52
CA SER A 6 -18.65 -27.36 53.97
C SER A 6 -17.87 -27.85 52.74
N ILE A 7 -17.42 -29.10 52.73
CA ILE A 7 -16.68 -29.67 51.59
C ILE A 7 -17.61 -29.85 50.38
N ILE A 8 -18.83 -30.35 50.59
CA ILE A 8 -19.80 -30.51 49.50
C ILE A 8 -20.20 -29.15 48.91
N THR A 9 -20.36 -28.12 49.76
CA THR A 9 -20.72 -26.77 49.29
C THR A 9 -19.60 -26.12 48.46
N ILE A 10 -18.34 -26.30 48.88
CA ILE A 10 -17.17 -25.78 48.16
C ILE A 10 -16.95 -26.56 46.85
N SER A 11 -17.08 -27.88 46.87
CA SER A 11 -16.97 -28.71 45.66
C SER A 11 -18.07 -28.39 44.64
N SER A 12 -19.31 -28.17 45.09
CA SER A 12 -20.40 -27.72 44.22
C SER A 12 -20.16 -26.31 43.66
N PHE A 13 -19.56 -25.40 44.44
CA PHE A 13 -19.21 -24.07 43.95
C PHE A 13 -18.11 -24.12 42.88
N ILE A 14 -17.09 -24.97 43.08
CA ILE A 14 -16.00 -25.18 42.11
C ILE A 14 -16.52 -25.86 40.84
N ILE A 15 -17.40 -26.86 40.97
CA ILE A 15 -18.02 -27.54 39.81
C ILE A 15 -18.96 -26.57 39.06
N CYS A 16 -19.72 -25.72 39.76
CA CYS A 16 -20.51 -24.67 39.12
C CYS A 16 -19.63 -23.58 38.48
N LEU A 17 -18.47 -23.25 39.05
CA LEU A 17 -17.50 -22.32 38.43
C LEU A 17 -16.88 -22.93 37.16
N PHE A 18 -16.52 -24.21 37.20
CA PHE A 18 -15.99 -24.96 36.05
C PHE A 18 -17.06 -25.21 34.98
N LEU A 19 -18.33 -25.39 35.36
CA LEU A 19 -19.45 -25.49 34.42
C LEU A 19 -19.80 -24.11 33.85
N ALA A 20 -19.72 -23.01 34.62
CA ALA A 20 -19.90 -21.65 34.09
C ALA A 20 -18.76 -21.23 33.15
N LEU A 21 -17.53 -21.71 33.37
CA LEU A 21 -16.39 -21.51 32.47
C LEU A 21 -16.43 -22.40 31.21
N ASN A 22 -17.14 -23.53 31.23
CA ASN A 22 -17.27 -24.44 30.08
C ASN A 22 -18.62 -24.35 29.33
N PHE A 23 -19.68 -23.78 29.94
CA PHE A 23 -21.02 -23.61 29.37
C PHE A 23 -21.49 -22.16 29.31
N GLY A 24 -20.62 -21.20 29.59
CA GLY A 24 -20.75 -19.89 28.96
C GLY A 24 -20.60 -20.11 27.46
N GLY A 25 -21.72 -20.31 26.77
CA GLY A 25 -21.74 -20.25 25.31
C GLY A 25 -20.94 -19.02 24.91
N LYS A 26 -19.96 -19.20 24.02
CA LYS A 26 -19.34 -18.10 23.31
C LYS A 26 -20.48 -17.33 22.62
N VAL A 27 -21.08 -16.37 23.32
CA VAL A 27 -21.39 -15.11 22.69
C VAL A 27 -20.03 -14.68 22.19
N LEU A 28 -19.81 -14.80 20.88
CA LEU A 28 -18.64 -14.27 20.22
C LEU A 28 -18.54 -12.82 20.67
N ALA A 29 -17.68 -12.54 21.65
CA ALA A 29 -17.11 -11.23 21.78
C ALA A 29 -16.33 -11.07 20.48
N GLU A 30 -16.90 -10.32 19.54
CA GLU A 30 -16.20 -9.88 18.35
C GLU A 30 -14.95 -9.15 18.82
N ASN A 31 -13.82 -9.86 18.91
CA ASN A 31 -12.51 -9.24 18.98
C ASN A 31 -12.30 -8.59 17.61
N THR A 32 -12.93 -7.43 17.44
CA THR A 32 -12.86 -6.66 16.22
C THR A 32 -11.53 -5.92 16.27
N ASN A 33 -10.60 -6.32 15.42
CA ASN A 33 -9.30 -5.64 15.32
C ASN A 33 -9.49 -4.32 14.59
N LYS A 34 -8.94 -3.24 15.14
CA LYS A 34 -8.98 -1.92 14.51
C LYS A 34 -7.85 -1.76 13.50
N LEU A 35 -8.19 -1.41 12.27
CA LEU A 35 -7.23 -1.17 11.18
C LEU A 35 -7.02 0.34 11.02
N LYS A 36 -5.77 0.81 11.09
CA LYS A 36 -5.49 2.22 10.81
C LYS A 36 -5.71 2.50 9.33
N THR A 37 -6.33 3.63 9.05
CA THR A 37 -6.60 4.05 7.67
C THR A 37 -5.85 5.32 7.32
N GLN A 38 -5.50 5.45 6.05
CA GLN A 38 -4.86 6.63 5.50
C GLN A 38 -5.67 7.14 4.31
N PRO A 39 -5.77 8.47 4.13
CA PRO A 39 -6.32 9.02 2.91
C PRO A 39 -5.45 8.67 1.70
N PHE A 40 -6.07 8.33 0.57
CA PHE A 40 -5.36 7.80 -0.59
C PHE A 40 -4.46 8.82 -1.31
N ILE A 41 -4.81 10.11 -1.32
CA ILE A 41 -4.13 11.14 -2.15
C ILE A 41 -3.68 12.28 -1.23
N PRO A 42 -2.57 13.04 -1.51
CA PRO A 42 -1.98 13.96 -0.54
C PRO A 42 -2.82 15.22 -0.45
N SER A 43 -3.97 15.09 0.19
CA SER A 43 -4.68 16.18 0.81
C SER A 43 -4.35 16.16 2.30
N THR A 44 -4.16 17.34 2.87
CA THR A 44 -4.19 17.48 4.32
C THR A 44 -5.56 17.03 4.82
N TYR A 45 -5.66 16.49 6.03
CA TYR A 45 -6.95 16.10 6.60
C TYR A 45 -7.97 17.26 6.64
N PHE A 46 -7.49 18.51 6.61
CA PHE A 46 -8.29 19.71 6.40
C PHE A 46 -9.15 19.61 5.12
N GLU A 47 -8.60 19.14 4.02
CA GLU A 47 -9.28 19.07 2.72
C GLU A 47 -10.30 17.92 2.67
N TYR A 48 -10.27 17.03 3.67
CA TYR A 48 -11.13 15.86 3.78
C TYR A 48 -12.50 16.11 4.44
N TYR A 49 -12.83 17.34 4.86
CA TYR A 49 -14.16 17.64 5.42
C TYR A 49 -15.26 17.86 4.37
N SER A 50 -16.37 17.13 4.49
CA SER A 50 -17.58 17.35 3.67
C SER A 50 -18.35 18.57 4.18
N LEU A 51 -18.28 19.66 3.44
CA LEU A 51 -18.97 20.92 3.73
C LEU A 51 -20.47 20.88 3.41
N SER A 52 -21.24 21.66 4.15
CA SER A 52 -22.65 21.90 3.90
C SER A 52 -22.95 23.40 4.02
N SER A 53 -22.98 24.08 2.88
CA SER A 53 -23.32 25.50 2.73
C SER A 53 -22.48 26.38 3.67
N PRO A 54 -21.16 26.46 3.50
CA PRO A 54 -20.29 27.26 4.37
C PRO A 54 -20.68 28.74 4.30
N ILE A 55 -20.96 29.32 5.46
CA ILE A 55 -21.43 30.69 5.60
C ILE A 55 -20.21 31.60 5.78
N ASP A 56 -19.36 31.31 6.74
CA ASP A 56 -18.20 32.13 7.08
C ASP A 56 -17.09 31.29 7.71
N VAL A 57 -15.88 31.83 7.79
CA VAL A 57 -14.68 31.14 8.28
C VAL A 57 -13.88 32.06 9.19
N CYS A 58 -13.20 31.51 10.20
CA CYS A 58 -12.19 32.24 10.96
C CYS A 58 -11.06 31.31 11.40
N GLU A 59 -9.89 31.87 11.70
CA GLU A 59 -8.68 31.09 12.00
C GLU A 59 -7.90 31.73 13.14
N ASP A 60 -7.50 30.91 14.12
CA ASP A 60 -6.52 31.26 15.15
C ASP A 60 -5.19 30.51 14.90
N GLU A 61 -4.18 30.66 15.77
CA GLU A 61 -2.89 29.98 15.58
C GLU A 61 -3.02 28.45 15.49
N ASN A 62 -3.95 27.87 16.24
CA ASN A 62 -4.08 26.42 16.45
C ASN A 62 -5.23 25.78 15.65
N ASN A 63 -6.24 26.56 15.26
CA ASN A 63 -7.51 26.05 14.77
C ASN A 63 -8.08 26.86 13.60
N VAL A 64 -8.88 26.19 12.76
CA VAL A 64 -9.77 26.84 11.78
C VAL A 64 -11.20 26.55 12.19
N TYR A 65 -12.08 27.55 12.14
CA TYR A 65 -13.50 27.41 12.42
C TYR A 65 -14.31 27.74 11.18
N ILE A 66 -15.30 26.91 10.87
CA ILE A 66 -16.19 27.05 9.71
C ILE A 66 -17.62 27.11 10.22
N ALA A 67 -18.35 28.16 9.84
CA ALA A 67 -19.78 28.26 10.11
C ALA A 67 -20.59 27.59 9.00
N GLU A 68 -21.56 26.79 9.40
CA GLU A 68 -22.58 26.23 8.54
C GLU A 68 -23.96 26.53 9.14
N LYS A 69 -25.02 26.20 8.38
CA LYS A 69 -26.37 26.26 8.93
C LYS A 69 -26.48 25.36 10.17
N ASN A 70 -26.89 25.95 11.29
CA ASN A 70 -27.07 25.27 12.57
C ASN A 70 -25.81 24.54 13.08
N ALA A 71 -24.60 24.93 12.66
CA ALA A 71 -23.38 24.31 13.16
C ALA A 71 -22.13 25.19 13.05
N ILE A 72 -21.17 24.93 13.94
CA ILE A 72 -19.79 25.41 13.83
C ILE A 72 -18.88 24.20 13.79
N ILE A 73 -17.91 24.20 12.88
CA ILE A 73 -16.94 23.11 12.71
C ILE A 73 -15.57 23.64 13.12
N LYS A 74 -14.90 22.95 14.05
CA LYS A 74 -13.52 23.23 14.42
C LYS A 74 -12.59 22.23 13.75
N PHE A 75 -11.57 22.70 13.07
CA PHE A 75 -10.42 21.93 12.64
C PHE A 75 -9.24 22.20 13.58
N ASP A 76 -8.75 21.16 14.26
CA ASP A 76 -7.53 21.24 15.07
C ASP A 76 -6.32 20.97 14.18
N LYS A 77 -5.44 21.97 13.99
CA LYS A 77 -4.29 21.84 13.09
C LYS A 77 -3.24 20.86 13.61
N SER A 78 -3.16 20.68 14.92
CA SER A 78 -2.17 19.79 15.55
C SER A 78 -2.60 18.33 15.44
N LEU A 79 -3.89 18.06 15.70
CA LEU A 79 -4.46 16.72 15.63
C LEU A 79 -4.90 16.33 14.23
N GLN A 80 -5.03 17.29 13.31
CA GLN A 80 -5.56 17.07 11.96
C GLN A 80 -6.99 16.49 11.98
N GLU A 81 -7.81 16.92 12.95
CA GLU A 81 -9.16 16.40 13.18
C GLU A 81 -10.21 17.52 13.14
N TYR A 82 -11.39 17.19 12.60
CA TYR A 82 -12.59 18.01 12.68
C TYR A 82 -13.48 17.60 13.84
N LYS A 83 -14.11 18.60 14.44
CA LYS A 83 -15.19 18.44 15.42
C LYS A 83 -16.37 19.32 15.01
N ARG A 84 -17.51 18.68 14.75
CA ARG A 84 -18.78 19.36 14.43
C ARG A 84 -19.54 19.68 15.71
N PHE A 85 -20.06 20.89 15.80
CA PHE A 85 -20.89 21.34 16.90
C PHE A 85 -22.23 21.79 16.38
N SER A 86 -23.26 21.01 16.70
CA SER A 86 -24.64 21.35 16.35
C SER A 86 -25.14 22.46 17.25
N LEU A 87 -25.59 23.54 16.63
CA LEU A 87 -26.31 24.60 17.29
C LEU A 87 -27.82 24.32 17.25
N PRO A 88 -28.61 24.98 18.11
CA PRO A 88 -30.06 25.09 17.90
C PRO A 88 -30.38 25.67 16.52
N ASP A 89 -31.66 25.71 16.13
CA ASP A 89 -32.07 26.29 14.85
C ASP A 89 -31.76 27.80 14.80
N MET A 90 -30.54 28.12 14.34
CA MET A 90 -29.87 29.40 14.40
C MET A 90 -29.17 29.65 13.07
N THR A 91 -29.48 30.78 12.44
CA THR A 91 -28.83 31.17 11.18
C THR A 91 -27.63 32.04 11.51
N ILE A 92 -26.44 31.44 11.47
CA ILE A 92 -25.18 32.17 11.59
C ILE A 92 -25.05 33.10 10.38
N THR A 93 -24.56 34.31 10.59
CA THR A 93 -24.32 35.30 9.52
C THR A 93 -22.86 35.73 9.44
N GLN A 94 -22.13 35.63 10.55
CA GLN A 94 -20.71 35.98 10.63
C GLN A 94 -20.07 35.25 11.81
N ILE A 95 -18.79 34.89 11.70
CA ILE A 95 -17.98 34.36 12.80
C ILE A 95 -16.65 35.10 12.98
N GLY A 96 -16.10 35.01 14.19
CA GLY A 96 -14.78 35.53 14.53
C GLY A 96 -14.20 34.77 15.72
N CYS A 97 -12.88 34.79 15.88
CA CYS A 97 -12.21 34.10 16.98
C CYS A 97 -11.23 35.02 17.69
N TYR A 98 -11.18 34.94 19.02
CA TYR A 98 -10.22 35.64 19.87
C TYR A 98 -9.98 34.85 21.16
N GLU A 99 -8.73 34.75 21.62
CA GLU A 99 -8.31 34.01 22.83
C GLU A 99 -8.93 32.59 22.93
N ASN A 100 -8.91 31.81 21.84
CA ASN A 100 -9.53 30.49 21.76
C ASN A 100 -11.04 30.51 22.08
N VAL A 101 -11.78 31.58 21.79
CA VAL A 101 -13.25 31.61 21.88
C VAL A 101 -13.80 32.00 20.52
N VAL A 102 -14.83 31.28 20.07
CA VAL A 102 -15.53 31.58 18.82
C VAL A 102 -16.74 32.44 19.13
N TYR A 103 -16.84 33.58 18.46
CA TYR A 103 -17.96 34.49 18.49
C TYR A 103 -18.73 34.35 17.18
N PHE A 104 -20.06 34.38 17.25
CA PHE A 104 -20.90 34.28 16.06
C PHE A 104 -22.16 35.13 16.18
N LEU A 105 -22.60 35.70 15.06
CA LEU A 105 -23.80 36.52 14.97
C LEU A 105 -24.97 35.69 14.43
N SER A 106 -26.09 35.67 15.16
CA SER A 106 -27.34 35.03 14.73
C SER A 106 -28.53 35.88 15.15
N SER A 107 -29.43 36.19 14.21
CA SER A 107 -30.69 36.94 14.48
C SER A 107 -30.49 38.24 15.27
N SER A 108 -29.48 39.03 14.89
CA SER A 108 -29.08 40.27 15.58
C SER A 108 -28.55 40.11 17.02
N ILE A 109 -28.14 38.91 17.41
CA ILE A 109 -27.59 38.61 18.73
C ILE A 109 -26.20 38.01 18.57
N LEU A 110 -25.23 38.55 19.30
CA LEU A 110 -23.87 38.00 19.38
C LEU A 110 -23.83 36.89 20.42
N TYR A 111 -23.30 35.75 20.02
CA TYR A 111 -23.08 34.58 20.87
C TYR A 111 -21.59 34.27 20.96
N LYS A 112 -21.19 33.59 22.04
CA LYS A 112 -19.86 33.01 22.21
C LYS A 112 -19.96 31.52 22.50
N VAL A 113 -18.95 30.78 22.06
CA VAL A 113 -18.81 29.36 22.35
C VAL A 113 -17.34 29.02 22.58
N SER A 114 -17.07 28.31 23.66
CA SER A 114 -15.72 27.84 24.00
C SER A 114 -15.40 26.53 23.26
N PRO A 115 -14.19 26.38 22.69
CA PRO A 115 -13.66 25.15 22.12
C PRO A 115 -13.70 23.92 23.00
N GLU A 116 -13.69 24.13 24.32
CA GLU A 116 -13.68 23.08 25.32
C GLU A 116 -15.11 22.71 25.77
N GLU A 117 -16.06 23.65 25.66
CA GLU A 117 -17.44 23.54 26.15
C GLU A 117 -18.49 23.80 25.05
N PHE A 118 -18.25 23.28 23.85
CA PHE A 118 -19.09 23.51 22.66
C PHE A 118 -20.53 22.95 22.73
N ASN A 119 -20.96 22.36 23.84
CA ASN A 119 -22.35 21.96 24.08
C ASN A 119 -23.24 23.11 24.61
N LYS A 120 -22.66 24.29 24.85
CA LYS A 120 -23.38 25.48 25.30
C LYS A 120 -22.90 26.69 24.52
N CYS A 121 -23.82 27.41 23.90
CA CYS A 121 -23.58 28.76 23.40
C CYS A 121 -24.17 29.78 24.39
N GLU A 122 -23.42 30.84 24.68
CA GLU A 122 -23.84 31.89 25.60
C GLU A 122 -24.10 33.18 24.82
N LYS A 123 -25.16 33.91 25.17
CA LYS A 123 -25.34 35.28 24.66
C LYS A 123 -24.22 36.15 25.21
N VAL A 124 -23.60 36.95 24.34
CA VAL A 124 -22.62 37.94 24.76
C VAL A 124 -23.35 39.16 25.30
N THR A 125 -23.02 39.53 26.54
CA THR A 125 -23.57 40.74 27.17
C THR A 125 -22.60 41.91 26.99
N ILE A 126 -23.13 43.02 26.47
CA ILE A 126 -22.40 44.28 26.26
C ILE A 126 -23.01 45.32 27.21
N TYR A 127 -22.23 45.78 28.19
CA TYR A 127 -22.65 46.68 29.26
C TYR A 127 -22.35 48.13 28.93
N ASP A 128 -23.34 48.97 29.19
CA ASP A 128 -23.16 50.40 29.36
C ASP A 128 -22.92 50.68 30.85
N LYS A 129 -22.04 51.63 31.20
CA LYS A 129 -21.74 51.91 32.63
C LYS A 129 -22.95 52.42 33.42
N ASP A 130 -23.97 52.87 32.70
CA ASP A 130 -25.16 53.53 33.27
C ASP A 130 -26.45 52.68 33.19
N GLU A 131 -26.49 51.58 32.42
CA GLU A 131 -27.65 50.67 32.35
C GLU A 131 -27.25 49.22 32.01
N GLU A 132 -27.86 48.25 32.70
CA GLU A 132 -27.73 46.81 32.41
C GLU A 132 -28.57 46.42 31.17
N ALA A 133 -28.28 47.04 30.03
CA ALA A 133 -29.02 46.83 28.79
C ALA A 133 -28.25 45.91 27.84
N ASN A 134 -28.79 44.71 27.59
CA ASN A 134 -28.37 43.87 26.47
C ASN A 134 -28.54 44.65 25.16
N ARG A 135 -27.45 45.08 24.52
CA ARG A 135 -27.52 45.69 23.18
C ARG A 135 -27.50 44.61 22.10
N ASP A 136 -28.47 44.68 21.20
CA ASP A 136 -28.51 43.84 20.00
C ASP A 136 -27.47 44.32 18.98
N VAL A 137 -26.85 43.37 18.29
CA VAL A 137 -25.84 43.60 17.24
C VAL A 137 -26.53 43.46 15.90
N SER A 138 -26.59 44.51 15.09
CA SER A 138 -27.51 44.53 13.94
C SER A 138 -27.08 43.63 12.79
N THR A 139 -25.89 43.84 12.23
CA THR A 139 -25.46 43.26 10.95
C THR A 139 -24.03 42.75 10.97
N CYS A 140 -23.12 43.34 11.75
CA CYS A 140 -21.72 42.91 11.75
C CYS A 140 -21.01 43.11 13.09
N PHE A 141 -19.92 42.36 13.28
CA PHE A 141 -18.95 42.60 14.33
C PHE A 141 -17.52 42.35 13.86
N TYR A 142 -16.54 42.85 14.61
CA TYR A 142 -15.13 42.51 14.51
C TYR A 142 -14.59 42.29 15.92
N ILE A 143 -13.90 41.17 16.13
CA ILE A 143 -13.36 40.79 17.44
C ILE A 143 -11.84 40.61 17.37
N SER A 144 -11.19 41.10 18.41
CA SER A 144 -9.76 41.10 18.64
C SER A 144 -9.55 41.44 20.13
N ASP A 145 -8.50 42.17 20.51
CA ASP A 145 -8.38 42.73 21.87
C ASP A 145 -9.57 43.64 22.26
N MET A 146 -10.26 44.21 21.26
CA MET A 146 -11.52 44.96 21.42
C MET A 146 -12.63 44.31 20.57
N LEU A 147 -13.87 44.45 21.04
CA LEU A 147 -15.08 44.07 20.31
C LEU A 147 -15.69 45.33 19.67
N TYR A 148 -15.86 45.29 18.36
CA TYR A 148 -16.51 46.32 17.57
C TYR A 148 -17.82 45.73 17.06
N THR A 149 -18.95 46.31 17.43
CA THR A 149 -20.27 45.86 16.99
C THR A 149 -21.02 47.00 16.37
N ASN A 150 -21.81 46.72 15.34
CA ASN A 150 -22.77 47.70 14.88
C ASN A 150 -24.13 47.46 15.56
N THR A 151 -24.81 48.55 15.86
CA THR A 151 -26.22 48.60 16.24
C THR A 151 -27.00 49.23 15.10
N SER A 152 -28.32 49.36 15.23
CA SER A 152 -29.17 49.97 14.19
C SER A 152 -28.77 51.40 13.78
N SER A 153 -28.01 52.12 14.61
CA SER A 153 -27.60 53.51 14.36
C SER A 153 -26.13 53.84 14.69
N ASP A 154 -25.46 52.99 15.45
CA ASP A 154 -24.15 53.30 16.02
C ASP A 154 -23.16 52.14 15.90
N ILE A 155 -21.88 52.45 15.76
CA ILE A 155 -20.80 51.50 16.00
C ILE A 155 -20.37 51.64 17.47
N VAL A 156 -20.37 50.52 18.19
CA VAL A 156 -20.06 50.42 19.60
C VAL A 156 -18.75 49.68 19.76
N ILE A 157 -17.83 50.25 20.55
CA ILE A 157 -16.50 49.69 20.79
C ILE A 157 -16.40 49.34 22.26
N SER A 158 -16.13 48.07 22.54
CA SER A 158 -16.14 47.51 23.88
C SER A 158 -14.87 46.74 24.20
N SER A 159 -14.43 46.77 25.46
CA SER A 159 -13.31 45.95 25.94
C SER A 159 -13.81 44.82 26.82
N PHE A 160 -13.15 43.67 26.81
CA PHE A 160 -13.49 42.56 27.69
C PHE A 160 -13.07 42.84 29.14
N ASN A 161 -14.00 42.74 30.08
CA ASN A 161 -13.74 42.78 31.53
C ASN A 161 -13.67 41.33 32.06
N LYS A 162 -12.49 40.94 32.56
CA LYS A 162 -12.22 39.59 33.09
C LYS A 162 -12.94 39.29 34.40
N GLU A 163 -13.24 40.30 35.22
CA GLU A 163 -13.92 40.13 36.51
C GLU A 163 -15.40 39.82 36.34
N THR A 164 -16.04 40.47 35.36
CA THR A 164 -17.48 40.29 35.08
C THR A 164 -17.74 39.32 33.93
N ASN A 165 -16.71 38.90 33.18
CA ASN A 165 -16.80 38.06 31.97
C ASN A 165 -17.68 38.69 30.86
N ASN A 166 -17.72 40.03 30.82
CA ASN A 166 -18.60 40.81 29.97
C ASN A 166 -17.83 41.89 29.18
N PHE A 167 -18.43 42.39 28.10
CA PHE A 167 -17.86 43.50 27.33
C PHE A 167 -18.38 44.83 27.87
N GLU A 168 -17.49 45.78 28.13
CA GLU A 168 -17.82 47.13 28.57
C GLU A 168 -17.61 48.14 27.46
N ILE A 169 -18.61 48.98 27.21
CA ILE A 169 -18.54 50.05 26.21
C ILE A 169 -17.46 51.07 26.61
N LYS A 170 -16.62 51.42 25.63
CA LYS A 170 -15.58 52.46 25.75
C LYS A 170 -15.87 53.66 24.86
N GLU A 171 -16.33 53.42 23.62
CA GLU A 171 -16.66 54.46 22.65
C GLU A 171 -17.91 54.10 21.86
N LYS A 172 -18.60 55.14 21.38
CA LYS A 172 -19.80 55.03 20.56
C LYS A 172 -19.76 56.08 19.46
N HIS A 173 -19.98 55.65 18.22
CA HIS A 173 -19.97 56.51 17.03
C HIS A 173 -21.29 56.39 16.27
N SER A 174 -22.01 57.50 16.12
CA SER A 174 -23.29 57.53 15.38
C SER A 174 -23.03 57.72 13.89
N LEU A 175 -23.02 56.62 13.15
CA LEU A 175 -22.55 56.55 11.75
C LEU A 175 -23.63 56.07 10.77
N GLY A 176 -24.89 55.98 11.22
CA GLY A 176 -26.00 55.53 10.40
C GLY A 176 -25.96 54.02 10.14
N LYS A 177 -26.66 53.58 9.09
CA LYS A 177 -26.80 52.16 8.76
C LYS A 177 -25.47 51.61 8.23
N THR A 178 -24.75 50.88 9.08
CA THR A 178 -23.50 50.20 8.75
C THR A 178 -23.79 48.75 8.37
N VAL A 179 -23.26 48.29 7.23
CA VAL A 179 -23.37 46.91 6.74
C VAL A 179 -22.26 46.05 7.31
N THR A 180 -21.01 46.51 7.19
CA THR A 180 -19.82 45.80 7.68
C THR A 180 -18.74 46.78 8.14
N ILE A 181 -17.69 46.26 8.80
CA ILE A 181 -16.58 47.04 9.34
C ILE A 181 -15.24 46.35 9.09
N ALA A 182 -14.17 47.13 8.97
CA ALA A 182 -12.79 46.67 9.02
C ALA A 182 -11.97 47.60 9.94
N VAL A 183 -11.01 47.04 10.68
CA VAL A 183 -10.33 47.79 11.74
C VAL A 183 -8.82 47.75 11.53
N ASN A 184 -8.19 48.94 11.47
CA ASN A 184 -6.74 49.07 11.59
C ASN A 184 -6.37 49.35 13.05
N GLN A 185 -5.83 48.35 13.73
CA GLN A 185 -5.42 48.45 15.12
C GLN A 185 -4.10 47.73 15.38
N ARG A 186 -3.42 48.15 16.44
CA ARG A 186 -2.27 47.43 16.99
C ARG A 186 -2.72 46.62 18.20
N LYS A 187 -2.00 45.53 18.47
CA LYS A 187 -2.29 44.68 19.62
C LYS A 187 -2.27 45.49 20.93
N GLY A 188 -3.32 45.35 21.73
CA GLY A 188 -3.52 46.07 22.99
C GLY A 188 -4.01 47.51 22.85
N GLU A 189 -4.22 48.00 21.63
CA GLU A 189 -4.69 49.36 21.35
C GLU A 189 -6.09 49.35 20.72
N MET A 190 -6.84 50.45 20.89
CA MET A 190 -8.03 50.69 20.07
C MET A 190 -7.63 51.00 18.61
N TYR A 191 -8.62 51.01 17.72
CA TYR A 191 -8.43 51.40 16.33
C TYR A 191 -7.65 52.73 16.17
N SER A 192 -6.72 52.73 15.21
CA SER A 192 -6.15 53.94 14.63
C SER A 192 -7.06 54.50 13.53
N THR A 193 -7.68 53.59 12.77
CA THR A 193 -8.67 53.89 11.73
C THR A 193 -9.73 52.79 11.73
N LEU A 194 -10.99 53.21 11.79
CA LEU A 194 -12.16 52.36 11.67
C LEU A 194 -12.73 52.56 10.28
N TYR A 195 -12.72 51.51 9.47
CA TYR A 195 -13.37 51.53 8.17
C TYR A 195 -14.78 50.98 8.33
N TYR A 196 -15.77 51.75 7.91
CA TYR A 196 -17.17 51.33 7.96
C TYR A 196 -17.81 51.47 6.58
N PHE A 197 -18.74 50.58 6.31
CA PHE A 197 -19.39 50.47 5.01
C PHE A 197 -20.88 50.69 5.17
N ASP A 198 -21.44 51.63 4.42
CA ASP A 198 -22.89 51.69 4.24
C ASP A 198 -23.30 50.77 3.07
N GLU A 199 -24.53 50.88 2.58
CA GLU A 199 -25.02 50.04 1.47
C GLU A 199 -24.27 50.27 0.13
N PHE A 200 -23.59 51.41 -0.02
CA PHE A 200 -23.03 51.88 -1.30
C PHE A 200 -21.57 52.38 -1.23
N SER A 201 -21.04 52.68 -0.04
CA SER A 201 -19.80 53.42 0.12
C SER A 201 -18.98 52.94 1.33
N CYS A 202 -17.66 53.09 1.21
CA CYS A 202 -16.69 52.89 2.28
C CYS A 202 -16.20 54.24 2.84
N TYR A 203 -16.08 54.33 4.16
CA TYR A 203 -15.57 55.50 4.86
C TYR A 203 -14.48 55.10 5.85
N ALA A 204 -13.52 55.99 6.08
CA ALA A 204 -12.52 55.92 7.12
C ALA A 204 -12.84 56.92 8.23
N LEU A 205 -13.10 56.42 9.44
CA LEU A 205 -13.12 57.20 10.67
C LEU A 205 -11.76 57.11 11.36
N TYR A 206 -11.04 58.21 11.37
CA TYR A 206 -9.79 58.34 12.10
C TYR A 206 -10.09 58.70 13.56
N ARG A 207 -9.23 58.26 14.48
CA ARG A 207 -9.43 58.50 15.92
C ARG A 207 -9.46 59.98 16.31
N ASN A 208 -8.93 60.87 15.47
CA ASN A 208 -9.03 62.33 15.65
C ASN A 208 -10.40 62.91 15.24
N GLY A 209 -11.37 62.06 14.87
CA GLY A 209 -12.74 62.44 14.47
C GLY A 209 -12.89 62.80 12.99
N VAL A 210 -11.83 62.74 12.19
CA VAL A 210 -11.93 62.94 10.74
C VAL A 210 -12.67 61.76 10.11
N ASN A 211 -13.66 62.07 9.27
CA ASN A 211 -14.42 61.08 8.52
C ASN A 211 -14.25 61.33 7.01
N GLU A 212 -13.68 60.36 6.30
CA GLU A 212 -13.32 60.47 4.88
C GLU A 212 -14.00 59.36 4.08
N LYS A 213 -14.72 59.71 3.01
CA LYS A 213 -15.21 58.73 2.04
C LYS A 213 -14.05 58.24 1.17
N LEU A 214 -13.85 56.92 1.10
CA LEU A 214 -12.75 56.31 0.36
C LEU A 214 -13.16 55.90 -1.06
N PHE A 215 -14.22 55.09 -1.20
CA PHE A 215 -14.69 54.57 -2.49
C PHE A 215 -16.16 54.15 -2.42
N ASP A 216 -16.76 53.91 -3.60
CA ASP A 216 -18.13 53.41 -3.76
C ASP A 216 -18.12 51.91 -4.08
N ALA A 217 -18.70 51.10 -3.20
CA ALA A 217 -18.92 49.67 -3.38
C ALA A 217 -19.99 49.17 -2.40
N SER A 218 -20.84 48.24 -2.85
CA SER A 218 -21.71 47.48 -1.96
C SER A 218 -20.94 46.28 -1.42
N VAL A 219 -20.68 46.29 -0.11
CA VAL A 219 -19.75 45.37 0.54
C VAL A 219 -20.46 44.51 1.58
N SER A 220 -20.29 43.20 1.47
CA SER A 220 -20.85 42.25 2.44
C SER A 220 -19.90 41.98 3.60
N PHE A 221 -18.59 41.86 3.32
CA PHE A 221 -17.54 41.55 4.29
C PHE A 221 -16.30 42.38 4.03
N ALA A 222 -15.58 42.77 5.07
CA ALA A 222 -14.32 43.48 4.94
C ALA A 222 -13.34 43.16 6.08
N GLN A 223 -12.04 43.22 5.79
CA GLN A 223 -10.97 43.10 6.77
C GLN A 223 -9.76 43.94 6.35
N TYR A 224 -9.13 44.60 7.31
CA TYR A 224 -7.92 45.37 7.06
C TYR A 224 -6.68 44.51 7.33
N TYR A 225 -5.73 44.52 6.40
CA TYR A 225 -4.46 43.80 6.54
C TYR A 225 -3.36 44.49 5.73
N ASN A 226 -2.18 44.67 6.32
CA ASN A 226 -0.97 45.21 5.67
C ASN A 226 -1.22 46.44 4.75
N GLY A 227 -1.89 47.48 5.27
CA GLY A 227 -2.12 48.73 4.53
C GLY A 227 -3.23 48.66 3.48
N LYS A 228 -3.98 47.55 3.43
CA LYS A 228 -5.08 47.37 2.48
C LYS A 228 -6.36 46.97 3.18
N ILE A 229 -7.48 47.40 2.62
CA ILE A 229 -8.81 46.94 2.99
C ILE A 229 -9.21 45.88 1.98
N TYR A 230 -9.32 44.64 2.42
CA TYR A 230 -9.83 43.54 1.63
C TYR A 230 -11.33 43.45 1.83
N TYR A 231 -12.09 43.32 0.75
CA TYR A 231 -13.54 43.35 0.83
C TYR A 231 -14.22 42.54 -0.28
N VAL A 232 -15.39 42.01 0.05
CA VAL A 232 -16.19 41.17 -0.86
C VAL A 232 -17.38 41.96 -1.38
N THR A 233 -17.57 41.88 -2.70
CA THR A 233 -18.76 42.36 -3.41
C THR A 233 -19.42 41.20 -4.14
N THR A 234 -20.55 41.42 -4.80
CA THR A 234 -21.18 40.44 -5.70
C THR A 234 -20.30 40.04 -6.89
N ASN A 235 -19.20 40.76 -7.14
CA ASN A 235 -18.25 40.49 -8.22
C ASN A 235 -16.94 39.85 -7.71
N GLY A 236 -16.85 39.47 -6.44
CA GLY A 236 -15.68 38.81 -5.85
C GLY A 236 -14.94 39.62 -4.81
N LEU A 237 -13.69 39.22 -4.56
CA LEU A 237 -12.78 39.82 -3.57
C LEU A 237 -11.91 40.91 -4.20
N PHE A 238 -11.82 42.04 -3.51
CA PHE A 238 -11.06 43.22 -3.90
C PHE A 238 -10.13 43.64 -2.78
N ALA A 239 -9.09 44.39 -3.11
CA ALA A 239 -8.25 45.07 -2.14
C ALA A 239 -8.10 46.55 -2.50
N TYR A 240 -8.37 47.43 -1.55
CA TYR A 240 -8.12 48.87 -1.65
C TYR A 240 -6.86 49.24 -0.87
N SER A 241 -5.86 49.82 -1.55
CA SER A 241 -4.66 50.37 -0.93
C SER A 241 -4.99 51.68 -0.21
N THR A 242 -4.76 51.75 1.10
CA THR A 242 -5.02 52.97 1.86
C THR A 242 -3.97 54.03 1.64
N GLU A 243 -2.77 53.65 1.18
CA GLU A 243 -1.68 54.55 0.82
C GLU A 243 -1.88 55.11 -0.59
N ASP A 244 -2.06 54.24 -1.58
CA ASP A 244 -2.13 54.63 -3.00
C ASP A 244 -3.52 55.08 -3.43
N LYS A 245 -4.55 54.82 -2.60
CA LYS A 245 -5.96 55.06 -2.91
C LYS A 245 -6.45 54.37 -4.18
N THR A 246 -5.96 53.15 -4.42
CA THR A 246 -6.29 52.33 -5.59
C THR A 246 -6.95 51.01 -5.21
N THR A 247 -7.89 50.54 -6.02
CA THR A 247 -8.51 49.22 -5.90
C THR A 247 -7.93 48.24 -6.91
N ILE A 248 -7.69 47.00 -6.48
CA ILE A 248 -7.38 45.85 -7.32
C ILE A 248 -8.40 44.73 -7.12
N ALA A 249 -8.80 44.06 -8.19
CA ALA A 249 -9.62 42.85 -8.13
C ALA A 249 -8.70 41.64 -7.92
N LEU A 250 -8.93 40.86 -6.86
CA LEU A 250 -8.08 39.71 -6.52
C LEU A 250 -8.54 38.41 -7.18
N THR A 251 -9.85 38.28 -7.38
CA THR A 251 -10.48 37.05 -7.89
C THR A 251 -11.06 37.27 -9.29
N GLU A 252 -10.45 38.12 -10.11
CA GLU A 252 -10.97 38.44 -11.45
C GLU A 252 -11.10 37.19 -12.33
N SER A 253 -10.12 36.29 -12.25
CA SER A 253 -10.06 35.01 -12.97
C SER A 253 -10.88 33.89 -12.34
N ASP A 254 -11.49 34.11 -11.16
CA ASP A 254 -12.29 33.09 -10.50
C ASP A 254 -13.72 33.08 -11.07
N GLU A 255 -14.09 31.95 -11.68
CA GLU A 255 -15.45 31.73 -12.20
C GLU A 255 -16.51 31.74 -11.09
N ASN A 256 -16.11 31.45 -9.84
CA ASN A 256 -17.02 31.31 -8.70
C ASN A 256 -17.21 32.59 -7.88
N LYS A 257 -16.59 33.71 -8.29
CA LYS A 257 -16.52 34.97 -7.52
C LYS A 257 -17.88 35.56 -7.11
N ALA A 258 -18.96 35.23 -7.81
CA ALA A 258 -20.30 35.69 -7.48
C ALA A 258 -20.93 34.97 -6.26
N ASN A 259 -20.37 33.81 -5.88
CA ASN A 259 -20.91 32.95 -4.83
C ASN A 259 -20.18 33.12 -3.48
N THR A 260 -19.34 34.14 -3.33
CA THR A 260 -18.58 34.36 -2.10
C THR A 260 -19.50 34.71 -0.93
N SER A 261 -19.49 33.89 0.11
CA SER A 261 -20.35 34.03 1.29
C SER A 261 -19.64 34.50 2.56
N GLY A 262 -18.31 34.38 2.61
CA GLY A 262 -17.50 34.79 3.75
C GLY A 262 -16.01 34.69 3.42
N PHE A 263 -15.17 35.39 4.20
CA PHE A 263 -13.72 35.26 4.08
C PHE A 263 -12.99 35.62 5.37
N TYR A 264 -11.76 35.13 5.50
CA TYR A 264 -10.89 35.47 6.62
C TYR A 264 -9.43 35.57 6.20
N ILE A 265 -8.74 36.60 6.69
CA ILE A 265 -7.30 36.81 6.48
C ILE A 265 -6.53 36.40 7.73
N PHE A 266 -5.53 35.53 7.53
CA PHE A 266 -4.59 35.13 8.55
C PHE A 266 -3.21 34.93 7.91
N GLN A 267 -2.14 35.52 8.46
CA GLN A 267 -0.74 35.30 8.01
C GLN A 267 -0.57 35.28 6.47
N ASP A 268 -0.87 36.39 5.78
CA ASP A 268 -0.75 36.55 4.33
C ASP A 268 -1.58 35.58 3.44
N ARG A 269 -2.57 34.88 4.00
CA ARG A 269 -3.53 34.09 3.22
C ARG A 269 -4.97 34.53 3.48
N VAL A 270 -5.83 34.28 2.49
CA VAL A 270 -7.28 34.45 2.57
C VAL A 270 -7.95 33.10 2.42
N LEU A 271 -8.83 32.75 3.36
CA LEU A 271 -9.79 31.65 3.19
C LEU A 271 -11.09 32.25 2.67
N ILE A 272 -11.64 31.72 1.58
CA ILE A 272 -12.83 32.26 0.90
C ILE A 272 -13.90 31.17 0.84
N CYS A 273 -15.06 31.43 1.43
CA CYS A 273 -16.22 30.54 1.40
C CYS A 273 -17.09 30.79 0.17
N TYR A 274 -17.58 29.71 -0.43
CA TYR A 274 -18.55 29.72 -1.53
C TYR A 274 -19.75 28.86 -1.13
N GLN A 275 -20.80 29.51 -0.64
CA GLN A 275 -21.93 28.84 0.00
C GLN A 275 -22.66 27.87 -0.94
N GLU A 276 -23.04 28.32 -2.13
CA GLU A 276 -23.80 27.51 -3.11
C GLU A 276 -22.98 26.34 -3.66
N LEU A 277 -21.65 26.43 -3.56
CA LEU A 277 -20.70 25.43 -4.07
C LEU A 277 -20.10 24.55 -2.97
N ASN A 278 -20.55 24.65 -1.71
CA ASN A 278 -20.01 23.85 -0.60
C ASN A 278 -18.48 23.81 -0.58
N LEU A 279 -17.85 24.97 -0.69
CA LEU A 279 -16.44 25.10 -1.05
C LEU A 279 -15.75 26.20 -0.25
N ILE A 280 -14.51 25.96 0.18
CA ILE A 280 -13.59 26.95 0.73
C ILE A 280 -12.27 26.88 -0.05
N LYS A 281 -11.84 28.00 -0.64
CA LYS A 281 -10.55 28.12 -1.34
C LYS A 281 -9.56 28.95 -0.52
N GLU A 282 -8.27 28.66 -0.66
CA GLU A 282 -7.18 29.48 -0.11
C GLU A 282 -6.55 30.35 -1.22
N PHE A 283 -6.36 31.64 -0.92
CA PHE A 283 -5.73 32.63 -1.82
C PHE A 283 -4.51 33.23 -1.13
N ASP A 284 -3.35 33.22 -1.78
CA ASP A 284 -2.10 33.74 -1.22
C ASP A 284 -1.95 35.24 -1.57
N LEU A 285 -1.86 36.09 -0.55
CA LEU A 285 -1.75 37.54 -0.72
C LEU A 285 -0.37 38.00 -1.21
N ARG A 286 0.63 37.13 -1.22
CA ARG A 286 2.00 37.42 -1.68
C ARG A 286 2.13 37.19 -3.19
N THR A 287 1.52 36.11 -3.69
CA THR A 287 1.54 35.75 -5.11
C THR A 287 0.33 36.28 -5.87
N TYR A 288 -0.75 36.63 -5.17
CA TYR A 288 -2.06 36.97 -5.76
C TYR A 288 -2.66 35.83 -6.59
N GLU A 289 -2.45 34.59 -6.14
CA GLU A 289 -2.96 33.39 -6.80
C GLU A 289 -3.67 32.48 -5.80
N PHE A 290 -4.63 31.70 -6.30
CA PHE A 290 -5.21 30.61 -5.52
C PHE A 290 -4.16 29.52 -5.29
N THR A 291 -4.12 28.99 -4.07
CA THR A 291 -3.28 27.82 -3.78
C THR A 291 -3.99 26.54 -4.20
N GLY A 292 -3.29 25.41 -4.18
CA GLY A 292 -3.89 24.09 -4.40
C GLY A 292 -4.80 23.63 -3.26
N ARG A 293 -4.83 24.35 -2.12
CA ARG A 293 -5.52 23.93 -0.91
C ARG A 293 -6.99 24.28 -0.96
N ILE A 294 -7.84 23.26 -0.79
CA ILE A 294 -9.29 23.41 -0.98
C ILE A 294 -10.09 22.48 -0.07
N VAL A 295 -11.13 23.01 0.60
CA VAL A 295 -12.11 22.18 1.31
C VAL A 295 -13.39 22.18 0.51
N THR A 296 -13.86 21.01 0.05
CA THR A 296 -15.08 20.93 -0.73
C THR A 296 -15.79 19.59 -0.58
N THR A 297 -17.10 19.62 -0.82
CA THR A 297 -17.98 18.44 -0.94
C THR A 297 -18.03 17.89 -2.36
N TYR A 298 -17.64 18.67 -3.37
CA TYR A 298 -17.66 18.27 -4.77
C TYR A 298 -16.32 17.71 -5.26
N SER A 299 -16.36 16.96 -6.36
CA SER A 299 -15.28 16.09 -6.83
C SER A 299 -14.45 16.63 -8.00
N ASP A 300 -14.64 17.88 -8.37
CA ASP A 300 -13.95 18.51 -9.50
C ASP A 300 -12.47 18.82 -9.20
N LYS A 301 -11.99 18.47 -8.00
CA LYS A 301 -10.60 18.62 -7.58
C LYS A 301 -9.89 17.29 -7.35
N THR A 302 -8.57 17.36 -7.48
CA THR A 302 -7.56 16.30 -7.41
C THR A 302 -7.50 15.50 -6.10
N ASN A 303 -8.50 15.59 -5.22
CA ASN A 303 -8.50 14.94 -3.90
C ASN A 303 -9.89 14.42 -3.47
N ARG A 304 -10.94 14.65 -4.28
CA ARG A 304 -12.32 14.30 -3.91
C ARG A 304 -12.97 13.41 -4.94
N LEU A 305 -13.66 12.37 -4.48
CA LEU A 305 -14.51 11.55 -5.33
C LEU A 305 -15.95 12.04 -5.25
N PRO A 306 -16.75 11.93 -6.32
CA PRO A 306 -18.15 12.27 -6.23
C PRO A 306 -18.87 11.28 -5.29
N GLN A 307 -19.91 11.71 -4.58
CA GLN A 307 -20.70 10.81 -3.71
C GLN A 307 -21.32 9.62 -4.47
N THR A 308 -21.38 9.72 -5.80
CA THR A 308 -21.94 8.72 -6.71
C THR A 308 -21.02 7.53 -6.96
N VAL A 309 -19.86 7.41 -6.32
CA VAL A 309 -18.97 6.26 -6.58
C VAL A 309 -19.61 4.94 -6.17
N LYS A 310 -19.43 3.89 -6.99
CA LYS A 310 -19.97 2.54 -6.75
C LYS A 310 -18.94 1.45 -6.59
N GLU A 311 -17.83 1.54 -7.31
CA GLU A 311 -16.88 0.42 -7.37
C GLU A 311 -15.47 0.94 -7.52
N VAL A 312 -14.55 0.24 -6.88
CA VAL A 312 -13.11 0.47 -6.92
C VAL A 312 -12.43 -0.82 -7.38
N VAL A 313 -11.47 -0.68 -8.29
CA VAL A 313 -10.63 -1.76 -8.85
C VAL A 313 -9.17 -1.27 -8.83
N ALA A 314 -8.22 -2.15 -8.56
CA ALA A 314 -6.81 -1.81 -8.48
C ALA A 314 -6.00 -2.70 -9.43
N ASP A 315 -5.03 -2.12 -10.13
CA ASP A 315 -4.14 -2.83 -11.06
C ASP A 315 -2.77 -2.12 -11.06
N GLY A 316 -1.73 -2.82 -10.61
CA GLY A 316 -0.39 -2.26 -10.41
C GLY A 316 -0.40 -1.04 -9.50
N ASP A 317 0.24 0.05 -9.93
CA ASP A 317 0.29 1.33 -9.20
C ASP A 317 -0.97 2.18 -9.35
N TYR A 318 -2.02 1.66 -10.01
CA TYR A 318 -3.23 2.42 -10.31
C TYR A 318 -4.43 1.90 -9.54
N VAL A 319 -5.26 2.86 -9.13
CA VAL A 319 -6.64 2.58 -8.69
C VAL A 319 -7.58 3.14 -9.75
N TYR A 320 -8.73 2.51 -9.93
CA TYR A 320 -9.77 2.90 -10.86
C TYR A 320 -11.09 2.96 -10.13
N VAL A 321 -11.92 3.95 -10.49
CA VAL A 321 -13.15 4.26 -9.78
C VAL A 321 -14.26 4.57 -10.77
N LEU A 322 -15.39 3.87 -10.64
CA LEU A 322 -16.59 4.06 -11.45
C LEU A 322 -17.69 4.80 -10.68
N THR A 323 -18.26 5.84 -11.29
CA THR A 323 -19.26 6.73 -10.64
C THR A 323 -20.63 6.66 -11.30
N GLN A 324 -21.69 6.52 -10.49
CA GLN A 324 -23.09 6.39 -10.91
C GLN A 324 -24.02 7.28 -10.08
N ASP A 325 -24.62 8.29 -10.72
CA ASP A 325 -25.74 9.05 -10.14
C ASP A 325 -27.04 8.23 -10.14
N SER A 326 -28.09 8.72 -9.47
CA SER A 326 -29.39 8.04 -9.33
C SER A 326 -30.12 7.74 -10.67
N SER A 327 -29.61 8.26 -11.79
CA SER A 327 -30.17 8.20 -13.14
C SER A 327 -29.14 7.95 -14.28
N SER A 328 -27.83 8.10 -14.05
CA SER A 328 -26.80 7.98 -15.07
C SER A 328 -25.39 7.67 -14.54
N ILE A 329 -24.53 7.11 -15.40
CA ILE A 329 -23.10 6.94 -15.08
C ILE A 329 -22.38 8.18 -15.50
N THR A 330 -21.65 8.75 -14.56
CA THR A 330 -21.08 10.07 -14.76
C THR A 330 -19.64 9.99 -15.24
N GLN A 331 -18.77 9.14 -14.68
CA GLN A 331 -17.34 9.10 -15.01
C GLN A 331 -16.65 7.76 -14.66
N LEU A 332 -15.56 7.45 -15.36
CA LEU A 332 -14.55 6.47 -14.99
C LEU A 332 -13.24 7.23 -14.74
N MET A 333 -12.65 7.05 -13.57
CA MET A 333 -11.43 7.74 -13.16
C MET A 333 -10.31 6.75 -12.90
N LYS A 334 -9.08 7.15 -13.21
CA LYS A 334 -7.84 6.43 -12.92
C LYS A 334 -6.95 7.30 -12.04
N PHE A 335 -6.31 6.67 -11.06
CA PHE A 335 -5.51 7.34 -10.04
C PHE A 335 -4.14 6.71 -10.01
N SER A 336 -3.10 7.53 -10.11
CA SER A 336 -1.71 7.08 -9.99
C SER A 336 -1.24 7.23 -8.55
N GLU A 337 -0.86 6.12 -7.92
CA GLU A 337 -0.34 6.14 -6.55
C GLU A 337 1.04 6.80 -6.45
N THR A 338 1.84 6.70 -7.51
CA THR A 338 3.19 7.27 -7.58
C THR A 338 3.17 8.77 -7.91
N GLU A 339 2.32 9.18 -8.86
CA GLU A 339 2.25 10.58 -9.30
C GLU A 339 1.28 11.42 -8.46
N LYS A 340 0.44 10.75 -7.66
CA LYS A 340 -0.61 11.39 -6.86
C LYS A 340 -1.54 12.27 -7.71
N LYS A 341 -1.93 11.75 -8.86
CA LYS A 341 -2.74 12.43 -9.88
C LYS A 341 -3.96 11.62 -10.30
N TYR A 342 -4.96 12.37 -10.77
CA TYR A 342 -6.21 11.88 -11.31
C TYR A 342 -6.19 12.00 -12.82
N TYR A 343 -6.75 10.98 -13.48
CA TYR A 343 -6.99 10.95 -14.91
C TYR A 343 -8.44 10.62 -15.17
N LYS A 344 -9.11 11.45 -15.97
CA LYS A 344 -10.44 11.13 -16.48
C LYS A 344 -10.28 10.15 -17.63
N ILE A 345 -10.92 8.99 -17.53
CA ILE A 345 -11.01 8.05 -18.65
C ILE A 345 -12.15 8.49 -19.56
N ASN A 346 -11.83 8.86 -20.80
CA ASN A 346 -12.82 9.24 -21.81
C ASN A 346 -13.35 7.99 -22.52
N ALA A 347 -14.31 7.34 -21.87
CA ALA A 347 -15.00 6.14 -22.32
C ALA A 347 -16.48 6.42 -22.61
N ASP A 348 -17.08 5.70 -23.57
CA ASP A 348 -18.54 5.70 -23.75
C ASP A 348 -19.22 4.88 -22.65
N LEU A 349 -19.79 5.58 -21.67
CA LEU A 349 -20.51 5.02 -20.52
C LEU A 349 -22.04 5.09 -20.69
N SER A 350 -22.56 5.41 -21.89
CA SER A 350 -24.00 5.63 -22.12
C SER A 350 -24.86 4.38 -21.94
N PHE A 351 -24.25 3.19 -21.86
CA PHE A 351 -24.93 1.90 -21.67
C PHE A 351 -25.04 1.49 -20.19
N TYR A 352 -24.62 2.38 -19.29
CA TYR A 352 -24.72 2.24 -17.83
C TYR A 352 -24.03 0.98 -17.25
N PRO A 353 -22.70 0.79 -17.44
CA PRO A 353 -21.95 -0.29 -16.79
C PRO A 353 -22.07 -0.32 -15.26
N LYS A 354 -22.37 -1.49 -14.70
CA LYS A 354 -22.49 -1.69 -13.24
C LYS A 354 -21.29 -2.39 -12.62
N ILE A 355 -20.49 -3.03 -13.46
CA ILE A 355 -19.41 -3.93 -13.07
C ILE A 355 -18.25 -3.68 -14.02
N PHE A 356 -17.04 -3.58 -13.50
CA PHE A 356 -15.85 -3.44 -14.34
C PHE A 356 -14.64 -4.14 -13.74
N ALA A 357 -13.68 -4.46 -14.61
CA ALA A 357 -12.36 -4.92 -14.23
C ALA A 357 -11.31 -4.29 -15.16
N VAL A 358 -10.08 -4.24 -14.70
CA VAL A 358 -8.96 -3.60 -15.41
C VAL A 358 -7.78 -4.56 -15.41
N THR A 359 -7.10 -4.67 -16.56
CA THR A 359 -5.79 -5.32 -16.63
C THR A 359 -4.88 -4.61 -17.62
N GLY A 360 -3.74 -4.13 -17.13
CA GLY A 360 -2.82 -3.30 -17.88
C GLY A 360 -3.49 -2.03 -18.42
N ASN A 361 -3.45 -1.84 -19.73
CA ASN A 361 -4.08 -0.71 -20.40
C ASN A 361 -5.53 -0.98 -20.83
N THR A 362 -6.16 -2.07 -20.38
CA THR A 362 -7.46 -2.50 -20.90
C THR A 362 -8.52 -2.56 -19.82
N ILE A 363 -9.75 -2.21 -20.16
CA ILE A 363 -10.88 -2.10 -19.23
C ILE A 363 -12.04 -2.89 -19.81
N ILE A 364 -12.61 -3.82 -19.04
CA ILE A 364 -13.88 -4.46 -19.38
C ILE A 364 -15.00 -3.82 -18.56
N LEU A 365 -16.10 -3.51 -19.23
CA LEU A 365 -17.29 -2.88 -18.66
C LEU A 365 -18.52 -3.73 -18.98
N ALA A 366 -19.36 -4.01 -17.99
CA ALA A 366 -20.62 -4.74 -18.17
C ALA A 366 -21.78 -4.07 -17.42
N ASN A 367 -22.96 -3.97 -18.04
CA ASN A 367 -24.15 -3.44 -17.36
C ASN A 367 -24.99 -4.51 -16.64
N GLY A 368 -24.62 -5.79 -16.82
CA GLY A 368 -25.31 -6.95 -16.26
C GLY A 368 -26.56 -7.38 -17.01
N THR A 369 -27.14 -6.51 -17.84
CA THR A 369 -28.40 -6.75 -18.52
C THR A 369 -28.24 -7.23 -19.94
N ASP A 370 -27.43 -6.58 -20.77
CA ASP A 370 -27.42 -6.81 -22.22
C ASP A 370 -26.21 -6.26 -22.97
N ALA A 371 -25.21 -5.68 -22.29
CA ALA A 371 -24.04 -5.14 -22.95
C ALA A 371 -22.75 -5.37 -22.15
N ILE A 372 -21.71 -5.77 -22.88
CA ILE A 372 -20.31 -5.85 -22.43
C ILE A 372 -19.45 -5.08 -23.43
N LYS A 373 -18.53 -4.26 -22.94
CA LYS A 373 -17.56 -3.52 -23.74
C LYS A 373 -16.14 -3.75 -23.24
N ILE A 374 -15.18 -3.79 -24.15
CA ILE A 374 -13.75 -3.81 -23.82
C ILE A 374 -13.12 -2.59 -24.47
N LEU A 375 -12.46 -1.79 -23.62
CA LEU A 375 -11.82 -0.55 -23.98
C LEU A 375 -10.31 -0.67 -23.80
N GLU A 376 -9.55 -0.04 -24.68
CA GLU A 376 -8.10 0.11 -24.55
C GLU A 376 -7.75 1.58 -24.32
N GLN A 377 -6.95 1.84 -23.28
CA GLN A 377 -6.49 3.16 -22.89
C GLN A 377 -5.37 3.62 -23.83
N GLY A 378 -5.46 4.87 -24.30
CA GLY A 378 -4.42 5.56 -25.04
C GLY A 378 -3.44 6.31 -24.12
N GLU A 379 -2.68 7.22 -24.71
CA GLU A 379 -1.76 8.10 -23.99
C GLU A 379 -2.52 9.26 -23.33
N GLU A 380 -2.04 9.70 -22.18
CA GLU A 380 -2.63 10.81 -21.44
C GLU A 380 -2.38 12.14 -22.13
N GLU A 381 -3.43 12.97 -22.24
CA GLU A 381 -3.34 14.34 -22.71
C GLU A 381 -4.20 15.26 -21.81
N ASN A 382 -3.55 16.16 -21.07
CA ASN A 382 -4.19 17.18 -20.23
C ASN A 382 -5.16 16.64 -19.16
N GLY A 383 -4.77 15.57 -18.45
CA GLY A 383 -5.56 14.91 -17.41
C GLY A 383 -6.68 14.01 -17.96
N ILE A 384 -6.72 13.79 -19.27
CA ILE A 384 -7.70 12.92 -19.94
C ILE A 384 -6.97 11.79 -20.63
N ILE A 385 -7.42 10.56 -20.41
CA ILE A 385 -6.95 9.37 -21.13
C ILE A 385 -8.05 8.97 -22.12
N PRO A 386 -7.81 9.05 -23.44
CA PRO A 386 -8.76 8.57 -24.44
C PRO A 386 -8.86 7.04 -24.36
N CYS A 387 -10.07 6.52 -24.60
CA CYS A 387 -10.29 5.08 -24.75
C CYS A 387 -10.83 4.74 -26.12
N GLU A 388 -10.34 3.64 -26.68
CA GLU A 388 -10.86 3.05 -27.92
C GLU A 388 -11.66 1.78 -27.58
N GLU A 389 -12.90 1.70 -28.07
CA GLU A 389 -13.70 0.47 -27.98
C GLU A 389 -13.10 -0.59 -28.93
N LYS A 390 -12.47 -1.61 -28.36
CA LYS A 390 -11.89 -2.73 -29.12
C LYS A 390 -12.89 -3.86 -29.34
N TYR A 391 -13.92 -3.95 -28.51
CA TYR A 391 -14.94 -4.97 -28.60
C TYR A 391 -16.24 -4.56 -27.90
N SER A 392 -17.38 -4.95 -28.48
CA SER A 392 -18.69 -4.86 -27.81
C SER A 392 -19.52 -6.10 -28.12
N LEU A 393 -20.11 -6.68 -27.07
CA LEU A 393 -21.11 -7.73 -27.14
C LEU A 393 -22.44 -7.17 -26.65
N LYS A 394 -23.52 -7.40 -27.39
CA LYS A 394 -24.86 -6.90 -27.08
C LYS A 394 -25.93 -8.00 -27.13
N GLY A 395 -27.07 -7.74 -26.50
CA GLY A 395 -28.24 -8.61 -26.49
C GLY A 395 -28.06 -9.83 -25.58
N THR A 396 -28.87 -10.87 -25.79
CA THR A 396 -28.99 -12.05 -24.89
C THR A 396 -27.66 -12.71 -24.51
N ASN A 397 -26.65 -12.64 -25.38
CA ASN A 397 -25.32 -13.19 -25.15
C ASN A 397 -24.50 -12.41 -24.11
N ALA A 398 -24.86 -11.15 -23.83
CA ALA A 398 -24.29 -10.28 -22.82
C ALA A 398 -25.15 -10.18 -21.54
N ASN A 399 -26.31 -10.83 -21.50
CA ASN A 399 -27.19 -10.82 -20.34
C ASN A 399 -26.65 -11.66 -19.17
N ASN A 400 -27.17 -11.36 -17.97
CA ASN A 400 -26.95 -12.11 -16.72
C ASN A 400 -25.49 -12.13 -16.26
N VAL A 401 -24.70 -11.12 -16.62
CA VAL A 401 -23.36 -10.91 -16.05
C VAL A 401 -23.51 -10.40 -14.62
N VAL A 402 -22.89 -11.07 -13.68
CA VAL A 402 -22.97 -10.72 -12.25
C VAL A 402 -21.64 -10.22 -11.68
N ALA A 403 -20.53 -10.63 -12.29
CA ALA A 403 -19.21 -10.15 -11.93
C ALA A 403 -18.26 -10.23 -13.14
N VAL A 404 -17.26 -9.38 -13.15
CA VAL A 404 -16.09 -9.49 -14.03
C VAL A 404 -14.85 -9.31 -13.16
N ASP A 405 -13.80 -10.05 -13.46
CA ASP A 405 -12.51 -9.92 -12.80
C ASP A 405 -11.40 -10.19 -13.83
N SER A 406 -10.16 -9.90 -13.49
CA SER A 406 -9.01 -10.08 -14.36
C SER A 406 -7.92 -10.91 -13.71
N PHE A 407 -7.22 -11.68 -14.53
CA PHE A 407 -6.06 -12.44 -14.08
C PHE A 407 -5.10 -12.62 -15.25
N GLU A 408 -3.83 -12.26 -15.03
CA GLU A 408 -2.74 -12.39 -16.01
C GLU A 408 -3.04 -11.81 -17.41
N GLY A 409 -3.71 -10.65 -17.47
CA GLY A 409 -4.00 -9.97 -18.73
C GLY A 409 -5.26 -10.45 -19.46
N ASP A 410 -5.92 -11.49 -18.97
CA ASP A 410 -7.21 -11.97 -19.45
C ASP A 410 -8.35 -11.51 -18.52
N PHE A 411 -9.56 -11.40 -19.08
CA PHE A 411 -10.76 -11.14 -18.29
C PHE A 411 -11.62 -12.40 -18.13
N TYR A 412 -12.30 -12.49 -16.99
CA TYR A 412 -13.20 -13.58 -16.65
C TYR A 412 -14.56 -13.01 -16.32
N ILE A 413 -15.57 -13.42 -17.08
CA ILE A 413 -16.96 -12.97 -16.91
C ILE A 413 -17.73 -14.08 -16.21
N ILE A 414 -18.34 -13.74 -15.08
CA ILE A 414 -19.23 -14.64 -14.35
C ILE A 414 -20.67 -14.32 -14.76
N LYS A 415 -21.36 -15.35 -15.26
CA LYS A 415 -22.74 -15.25 -15.71
C LYS A 415 -23.63 -16.28 -15.04
N ASN A 416 -24.92 -15.97 -14.92
CA ASN A 416 -25.95 -16.94 -14.59
C ASN A 416 -26.60 -17.46 -15.88
N THR A 417 -26.30 -18.71 -16.24
CA THR A 417 -26.75 -19.31 -17.50
C THR A 417 -27.72 -20.45 -17.24
N THR A 418 -28.78 -20.51 -18.04
CA THR A 418 -29.74 -21.62 -18.04
C THR A 418 -29.26 -22.69 -19.00
N VAL A 419 -28.97 -23.89 -18.49
CA VAL A 419 -28.31 -24.96 -19.29
C VAL A 419 -29.26 -26.14 -19.62
N SER A 420 -30.21 -26.47 -18.75
CA SER A 420 -31.25 -27.50 -18.99
C SER A 420 -32.41 -27.36 -17.99
N ASP A 421 -33.64 -27.67 -18.40
CA ASP A 421 -34.84 -27.70 -17.54
C ASP A 421 -35.09 -26.43 -16.70
N SER A 422 -34.82 -25.25 -17.26
CA SER A 422 -34.94 -23.95 -16.57
C SER A 422 -34.04 -23.77 -15.34
N LYS A 423 -33.07 -24.66 -15.12
CA LYS A 423 -32.10 -24.58 -14.02
C LYS A 423 -30.98 -23.60 -14.34
N GLN A 424 -30.64 -22.75 -13.37
CA GLN A 424 -29.55 -21.79 -13.49
C GLN A 424 -28.28 -22.30 -12.82
N TYR A 425 -27.15 -22.06 -13.48
CA TYR A 425 -25.83 -22.38 -12.98
C TYR A 425 -24.90 -21.18 -13.14
N PRO A 426 -23.95 -20.99 -12.23
CA PRO A 426 -22.85 -20.07 -12.43
C PRO A 426 -21.98 -20.57 -13.59
N THR A 427 -21.61 -19.65 -14.47
CA THR A 427 -20.80 -19.90 -15.65
C THR A 427 -19.62 -18.96 -15.71
N ILE A 428 -18.49 -19.47 -16.18
CA ILE A 428 -17.27 -18.70 -16.42
C ILE A 428 -17.04 -18.61 -17.92
N VAL A 429 -16.91 -17.39 -18.41
CA VAL A 429 -16.51 -17.09 -19.79
C VAL A 429 -15.17 -16.39 -19.75
N LYS A 430 -14.15 -17.01 -20.32
CA LYS A 430 -12.83 -16.40 -20.52
C LYS A 430 -12.88 -15.46 -21.72
N VAL A 431 -12.30 -14.28 -21.58
CA VAL A 431 -12.10 -13.29 -22.63
C VAL A 431 -10.60 -13.24 -22.93
N GLU A 432 -10.23 -13.80 -24.07
CA GLU A 432 -8.82 -13.89 -24.45
C GLU A 432 -8.39 -12.68 -25.28
N LYS A 433 -7.29 -12.04 -24.86
CA LYS A 433 -6.63 -11.01 -25.66
C LYS A 433 -5.74 -11.68 -26.71
N THR A 434 -6.17 -11.70 -27.97
CA THR A 434 -5.28 -12.05 -29.09
C THR A 434 -4.55 -10.81 -29.61
N SER A 435 -3.44 -10.97 -30.32
CA SER A 435 -2.57 -9.88 -30.78
C SER A 435 -3.24 -8.78 -31.61
N LYS A 436 -4.49 -8.95 -32.06
CA LYS A 436 -5.27 -7.94 -32.79
C LYS A 436 -6.76 -7.84 -32.43
N LYS A 437 -7.32 -8.74 -31.60
CA LYS A 437 -8.75 -8.80 -31.27
C LYS A 437 -9.01 -9.42 -29.90
N TYR A 438 -10.12 -9.04 -29.29
CA TYR A 438 -10.69 -9.78 -28.17
C TYR A 438 -11.62 -10.86 -28.70
N ASN A 439 -11.53 -12.06 -28.13
CA ASN A 439 -12.44 -13.15 -28.46
C ASN A 439 -13.24 -13.54 -27.20
N ILE A 440 -14.56 -13.34 -27.26
CA ILE A 440 -15.49 -13.85 -26.25
C ILE A 440 -16.28 -14.99 -26.89
N ASN A 441 -15.84 -16.23 -26.67
CA ASN A 441 -16.61 -17.38 -27.11
C ASN A 441 -17.70 -17.72 -26.08
N VAL A 442 -18.84 -17.05 -26.19
CA VAL A 442 -20.00 -17.25 -25.29
C VAL A 442 -20.61 -18.65 -25.36
N ASN A 443 -20.23 -19.49 -26.33
CA ASN A 443 -20.68 -20.89 -26.42
C ASN A 443 -19.69 -21.86 -25.74
N SER A 444 -18.51 -21.38 -25.34
CA SER A 444 -17.46 -22.16 -24.68
C SER A 444 -17.33 -21.73 -23.22
N TYR A 445 -18.40 -21.90 -22.45
CA TYR A 445 -18.41 -21.61 -21.01
C TYR A 445 -18.25 -22.89 -20.18
N LYS A 446 -17.65 -22.73 -19.01
CA LYS A 446 -17.56 -23.78 -17.99
C LYS A 446 -18.60 -23.51 -16.93
N TYR A 447 -19.32 -24.54 -16.48
CA TYR A 447 -20.35 -24.42 -15.46
C TYR A 447 -20.28 -25.54 -14.43
N PHE A 448 -20.58 -25.21 -13.18
CA PHE A 448 -20.52 -26.17 -12.09
C PHE A 448 -21.83 -26.96 -11.96
N LYS A 449 -21.91 -28.11 -12.64
CA LYS A 449 -23.10 -28.98 -12.66
C LYS A 449 -23.59 -29.41 -11.27
N GLN A 450 -22.70 -29.45 -10.28
CA GLN A 450 -23.00 -29.96 -8.95
C GLN A 450 -23.69 -28.93 -8.04
N LYS A 451 -23.75 -27.65 -8.44
CA LYS A 451 -24.42 -26.60 -7.68
C LYS A 451 -25.35 -25.78 -8.57
N GLU A 452 -26.63 -26.11 -8.49
CA GLU A 452 -27.71 -25.27 -9.02
C GLU A 452 -27.83 -23.99 -8.19
N GLY A 453 -27.96 -22.84 -8.85
CA GLY A 453 -28.11 -21.55 -8.20
C GLY A 453 -27.56 -20.38 -9.01
N THR A 454 -27.62 -19.20 -8.41
CA THR A 454 -27.16 -17.95 -9.00
C THR A 454 -25.91 -17.44 -8.28
N ALA A 455 -24.89 -17.08 -9.05
CA ALA A 455 -23.77 -16.30 -8.57
C ALA A 455 -24.20 -14.86 -8.24
N LYS A 456 -23.58 -14.29 -7.22
CA LYS A 456 -23.75 -12.92 -6.73
C LYS A 456 -22.55 -12.05 -7.07
N THR A 457 -21.34 -12.54 -6.78
CA THR A 457 -20.07 -11.83 -7.02
C THR A 457 -18.91 -12.84 -7.15
N CYS A 458 -17.72 -12.39 -7.54
CA CYS A 458 -16.52 -13.20 -7.57
C CYS A 458 -15.26 -12.42 -7.20
N THR A 459 -14.17 -13.15 -6.98
CA THR A 459 -12.79 -12.65 -6.91
C THR A 459 -11.86 -13.74 -7.42
N ILE A 460 -10.71 -13.36 -7.96
CA ILE A 460 -9.66 -14.30 -8.38
C ILE A 460 -8.44 -14.10 -7.47
N ASN A 461 -7.84 -15.18 -6.95
CA ASN A 461 -6.59 -15.09 -6.21
C ASN A 461 -5.35 -15.18 -7.12
N ALA A 462 -4.17 -15.02 -6.54
CA ALA A 462 -2.93 -14.99 -7.31
C ALA A 462 -2.57 -16.33 -7.97
N PHE A 463 -3.14 -17.45 -7.52
CA PHE A 463 -2.95 -18.75 -8.13
C PHE A 463 -3.94 -19.04 -9.26
N GLY A 464 -4.85 -18.10 -9.58
CA GLY A 464 -5.85 -18.27 -10.63
C GLY A 464 -7.06 -19.08 -10.15
N GLU A 465 -7.32 -19.11 -8.84
CA GLU A 465 -8.56 -19.68 -8.32
C GLU A 465 -9.65 -18.62 -8.34
N ILE A 466 -10.71 -18.87 -9.11
CA ILE A 466 -11.90 -18.02 -9.18
C ILE A 466 -12.85 -18.46 -8.08
N PHE A 467 -13.02 -17.63 -7.07
CA PHE A 467 -14.01 -17.81 -6.01
C PHE A 467 -15.32 -17.13 -6.39
N ILE A 468 -16.39 -17.91 -6.47
CA ILE A 468 -17.73 -17.43 -6.83
C ILE A 468 -18.63 -17.53 -5.60
N MET A 469 -19.09 -16.38 -5.12
CA MET A 469 -20.12 -16.32 -4.09
C MET A 469 -21.49 -16.53 -4.71
N MET A 470 -22.21 -17.53 -4.22
CA MET A 470 -23.59 -17.80 -4.57
C MET A 470 -24.54 -16.88 -3.77
N THR A 471 -25.74 -16.63 -4.28
CA THR A 471 -26.76 -15.79 -3.59
C THR A 471 -27.19 -16.33 -2.23
N ASN A 472 -27.01 -17.63 -1.98
CA ASN A 472 -27.27 -18.26 -0.69
C ASN A 472 -26.07 -18.23 0.27
N GLY A 473 -24.96 -17.58 -0.10
CA GLY A 473 -23.75 -17.46 0.72
C GLY A 473 -22.73 -18.59 0.57
N GLU A 474 -23.04 -19.66 -0.17
CA GLU A 474 -22.05 -20.71 -0.44
C GLU A 474 -20.97 -20.23 -1.42
N ILE A 475 -19.74 -20.73 -1.26
CA ILE A 475 -18.63 -20.47 -2.18
C ILE A 475 -18.39 -21.68 -3.08
N VAL A 476 -18.31 -21.43 -4.38
CA VAL A 476 -17.83 -22.40 -5.38
C VAL A 476 -16.51 -21.89 -5.93
N LYS A 477 -15.53 -22.78 -6.10
CA LYS A 477 -14.21 -22.44 -6.62
C LYS A 477 -14.00 -23.08 -7.99
N TYR A 478 -13.38 -22.35 -8.90
CA TYR A 478 -12.89 -22.86 -10.17
C TYR A 478 -11.39 -22.60 -10.31
N ASP A 479 -10.61 -23.66 -10.46
CA ASP A 479 -9.16 -23.61 -10.65
C ASP A 479 -8.85 -23.48 -12.14
N LEU A 480 -8.30 -22.32 -12.54
CA LEU A 480 -7.93 -22.04 -13.93
C LEU A 480 -6.81 -22.92 -14.46
N ILE A 481 -5.88 -23.33 -13.59
CA ILE A 481 -4.69 -24.08 -13.95
C ILE A 481 -5.02 -25.55 -14.14
N ASN A 482 -5.75 -26.13 -13.19
CA ASN A 482 -6.13 -27.54 -13.21
C ASN A 482 -7.41 -27.81 -14.02
N ASP A 483 -8.06 -26.76 -14.53
CA ASP A 483 -9.35 -26.82 -15.22
C ASP A 483 -10.42 -27.60 -14.44
N ALA A 484 -10.53 -27.31 -13.15
CA ALA A 484 -11.33 -28.10 -12.21
C ALA A 484 -12.28 -27.23 -11.39
N TRP A 485 -13.49 -27.75 -11.18
CA TRP A 485 -14.46 -27.16 -10.26
C TRP A 485 -14.40 -27.87 -8.91
N GLU A 486 -14.44 -27.07 -7.84
CA GLU A 486 -14.42 -27.56 -6.47
C GLU A 486 -15.50 -26.86 -5.64
N LYS A 487 -16.11 -27.62 -4.74
CA LYS A 487 -16.96 -27.04 -3.70
C LYS A 487 -16.05 -26.51 -2.59
N SER A 488 -16.20 -25.25 -2.22
CA SER A 488 -15.50 -24.74 -1.04
C SER A 488 -16.18 -25.26 0.23
N GLU A 489 -15.37 -25.55 1.25
CA GLU A 489 -15.87 -25.82 2.61
C GLU A 489 -16.29 -24.52 3.32
N ILE A 490 -15.93 -23.36 2.76
CA ILE A 490 -16.23 -22.04 3.29
C ILE A 490 -17.63 -21.62 2.85
N SER A 491 -18.44 -21.17 3.81
CA SER A 491 -19.66 -20.41 3.56
C SER A 491 -19.55 -19.03 4.20
N ILE A 492 -20.16 -18.05 3.56
CA ILE A 492 -20.24 -16.67 4.04
C ILE A 492 -21.71 -16.24 4.16
N PRO A 493 -22.02 -15.23 4.98
CA PRO A 493 -23.38 -14.70 5.08
C PRO A 493 -23.92 -14.23 3.72
N ALA A 494 -25.19 -14.52 3.41
CA ALA A 494 -25.80 -14.20 2.12
C ALA A 494 -25.89 -12.67 1.89
N GLU A 495 -25.90 -11.90 2.98
CA GLU A 495 -25.93 -10.44 3.01
C GLU A 495 -24.60 -9.82 2.57
N ALA A 496 -23.47 -10.55 2.64
CA ALA A 496 -22.15 -10.03 2.28
C ALA A 496 -22.13 -9.50 0.83
N THR A 497 -21.60 -8.31 0.61
CA THR A 497 -21.78 -7.62 -0.69
C THR A 497 -20.62 -7.80 -1.66
N LYS A 498 -19.39 -7.95 -1.14
CA LYS A 498 -18.19 -8.17 -1.94
C LYS A 498 -17.27 -9.16 -1.22
N ILE A 499 -16.52 -9.94 -2.01
CA ILE A 499 -15.46 -10.84 -1.54
C ILE A 499 -14.13 -10.46 -2.18
N GLN A 500 -13.04 -10.73 -1.49
CA GLN A 500 -11.67 -10.58 -1.99
C GLN A 500 -10.81 -11.72 -1.47
N ALA A 501 -9.94 -12.27 -2.31
CA ALA A 501 -9.04 -13.35 -1.91
C ALA A 501 -7.59 -12.85 -1.86
N ASP A 502 -6.87 -13.27 -0.82
CA ASP A 502 -5.41 -13.22 -0.81
C ASP A 502 -4.85 -14.63 -1.11
N PHE A 503 -3.59 -14.91 -0.76
CA PHE A 503 -3.04 -16.25 -0.93
C PHE A 503 -3.79 -17.30 -0.09
N GLU A 504 -4.07 -17.02 1.18
CA GLU A 504 -4.48 -18.04 2.16
C GLU A 504 -5.95 -17.93 2.60
N SER A 505 -6.57 -16.78 2.37
CA SER A 505 -7.83 -16.37 2.99
C SER A 505 -8.77 -15.72 1.98
N LEU A 506 -10.05 -15.96 2.21
CA LEU A 506 -11.13 -15.23 1.57
C LEU A 506 -11.69 -14.23 2.57
N TYR A 507 -11.80 -12.97 2.17
CA TYR A 507 -12.36 -11.89 2.96
C TYR A 507 -13.69 -11.46 2.37
N TYR A 508 -14.61 -11.02 3.22
CA TYR A 508 -15.89 -10.46 2.79
C TYR A 508 -16.25 -9.24 3.62
N ASN A 509 -17.05 -8.34 3.06
CA ASN A 509 -17.62 -7.24 3.84
C ASN A 509 -19.01 -7.60 4.40
N LEU A 510 -19.27 -7.19 5.63
CA LEU A 510 -20.58 -7.27 6.26
C LEU A 510 -20.67 -6.17 7.32
N GLU A 511 -21.78 -5.42 7.34
CA GLU A 511 -22.03 -4.38 8.35
C GLU A 511 -20.83 -3.42 8.55
N GLU A 512 -20.26 -2.93 7.44
CA GLU A 512 -19.07 -2.05 7.40
C GLU A 512 -17.76 -2.64 7.96
N LYS A 513 -17.75 -3.91 8.33
CA LYS A 513 -16.57 -4.65 8.77
C LYS A 513 -16.09 -5.58 7.68
N ILE A 514 -14.80 -5.91 7.72
CA ILE A 514 -14.21 -6.96 6.91
C ILE A 514 -14.04 -8.19 7.77
N PHE A 515 -14.40 -9.35 7.26
CA PHE A 515 -14.26 -10.61 7.97
C PHE A 515 -13.42 -11.58 7.16
N ASN A 516 -12.54 -12.30 7.84
CA ASN A 516 -11.88 -13.47 7.26
C ASN A 516 -12.87 -14.65 7.30
N ALA A 517 -13.19 -15.21 6.13
CA ALA A 517 -14.19 -16.27 5.99
C ALA A 517 -13.75 -17.60 6.63
N LYS A 518 -12.44 -17.84 6.76
CA LYS A 518 -11.89 -19.08 7.35
C LYS A 518 -11.78 -18.97 8.88
N THR A 519 -11.21 -17.87 9.38
CA THR A 519 -10.96 -17.69 10.83
C THR A 519 -12.11 -17.03 11.57
N HIS A 520 -13.05 -16.40 10.85
CA HIS A 520 -14.12 -15.55 11.38
C HIS A 520 -13.63 -14.35 12.18
N GLU A 521 -12.35 -13.97 12.04
CA GLU A 521 -11.83 -12.73 12.59
C GLU A 521 -12.47 -11.53 11.89
N GLY A 522 -12.97 -10.58 12.69
CA GLY A 522 -13.54 -9.33 12.21
C GLY A 522 -12.55 -8.17 12.34
N TYR A 523 -12.56 -7.30 11.34
CA TYR A 523 -11.72 -6.12 11.27
C TYR A 523 -12.59 -4.88 11.03
N GLU A 524 -12.43 -3.88 11.88
CA GLU A 524 -13.11 -2.59 11.79
C GLU A 524 -12.11 -1.54 11.38
N LEU A 525 -12.50 -0.71 10.42
CA LEU A 525 -11.65 0.37 9.94
C LEU A 525 -11.73 1.52 10.94
N GLU A 526 -10.56 2.01 11.39
CA GLU A 526 -10.50 3.28 12.11
C GLU A 526 -10.87 4.40 11.14
N LYS A 527 -12.15 4.72 11.10
CA LYS A 527 -12.64 5.89 10.38
C LYS A 527 -12.13 7.13 11.11
N ASN A 528 -11.33 7.95 10.44
CA ASN A 528 -11.16 9.33 10.89
C ASN A 528 -12.55 10.00 10.87
N LYS A 529 -12.88 10.77 11.92
CA LYS A 529 -14.15 11.51 12.00
C LYS A 529 -14.40 12.42 10.80
N ASN A 530 -13.34 12.78 10.08
CA ASN A 530 -13.37 13.63 8.90
C ASN A 530 -14.00 12.93 7.67
N TYR A 531 -14.01 11.60 7.61
CA TYR A 531 -14.50 10.83 6.45
C TYR A 531 -16.03 10.75 6.36
N GLY A 532 -16.76 11.42 7.26
CA GLY A 532 -18.22 11.37 7.36
C GLY A 532 -18.76 10.03 7.88
N ASN A 533 -20.07 9.95 8.06
CA ASN A 533 -20.77 8.72 8.46
C ASN A 533 -21.15 7.85 7.23
N GLY A 534 -20.39 7.96 6.13
CA GLY A 534 -20.67 7.24 4.90
C GLY A 534 -20.56 5.72 5.10
N ASN A 535 -21.41 4.98 4.39
CA ASN A 535 -21.35 3.52 4.39
C ASN A 535 -20.18 3.02 3.53
N LEU A 536 -19.57 1.90 3.90
CA LEU A 536 -18.61 1.21 3.04
C LEU A 536 -19.33 0.76 1.74
N VAL A 537 -18.89 1.29 0.60
CA VAL A 537 -19.48 1.00 -0.71
C VAL A 537 -18.81 -0.20 -1.36
N SER A 538 -17.48 -0.24 -1.36
CA SER A 538 -16.69 -1.29 -2.00
C SER A 538 -15.28 -1.34 -1.40
N PHE A 539 -14.60 -2.48 -1.56
CA PHE A 539 -13.20 -2.62 -1.17
C PHE A 539 -12.43 -3.47 -2.18
N GLU A 540 -11.14 -3.24 -2.29
CA GLU A 540 -10.29 -3.87 -3.30
C GLU A 540 -8.90 -4.17 -2.75
N PHE A 541 -8.38 -5.35 -3.04
CA PHE A 541 -7.02 -5.75 -2.69
C PHE A 541 -6.08 -5.40 -3.84
N ASN A 542 -4.99 -4.72 -3.50
CA ASN A 542 -3.89 -4.53 -4.43
C ASN A 542 -2.70 -5.36 -3.94
N TRP A 543 -2.44 -6.49 -4.60
CA TRP A 543 -1.39 -7.42 -4.21
C TRP A 543 0.02 -6.85 -4.41
N ASP A 544 0.20 -6.05 -5.46
CA ASP A 544 1.49 -5.44 -5.81
C ASP A 544 1.91 -4.44 -4.73
N LEU A 545 0.96 -3.62 -4.27
CA LEU A 545 1.18 -2.61 -3.24
C LEU A 545 0.99 -3.13 -1.81
N SER A 546 0.45 -4.35 -1.64
CA SER A 546 0.01 -4.91 -0.36
C SER A 546 -0.90 -3.94 0.42
N LYS A 547 -1.80 -3.27 -0.31
CA LYS A 547 -2.78 -2.31 0.22
C LYS A 547 -4.19 -2.84 0.04
N VAL A 548 -5.06 -2.51 0.99
CA VAL A 548 -6.51 -2.62 0.79
C VAL A 548 -7.10 -1.25 0.65
N PHE A 549 -7.76 -1.01 -0.47
CA PHE A 549 -8.50 0.22 -0.73
C PHE A 549 -9.94 0.05 -0.28
N PHE A 550 -10.45 1.05 0.42
CA PHE A 550 -11.84 1.14 0.85
C PHE A 550 -12.47 2.38 0.27
N LEU A 551 -13.59 2.17 -0.41
CA LEU A 551 -14.40 3.22 -0.96
C LEU A 551 -15.58 3.49 -0.03
N TYR A 552 -15.63 4.71 0.46
CA TYR A 552 -16.78 5.31 1.14
C TYR A 552 -17.40 6.37 0.24
N GLU A 553 -18.64 6.77 0.51
CA GLU A 553 -19.33 7.82 -0.23
C GLU A 553 -18.46 9.10 -0.34
N GLY A 554 -17.85 9.32 -1.51
CA GLY A 554 -16.97 10.44 -1.81
C GLY A 554 -15.51 10.33 -1.34
N HIS A 555 -15.10 9.20 -0.75
CA HIS A 555 -13.78 9.04 -0.12
C HIS A 555 -13.13 7.71 -0.47
N LEU A 556 -11.85 7.77 -0.83
CA LEU A 556 -10.99 6.60 -0.99
C LEU A 556 -9.91 6.64 0.08
N ILE A 557 -9.89 5.59 0.90
CA ILE A 557 -8.89 5.39 1.95
C ILE A 557 -8.22 4.04 1.73
N TYR A 558 -7.08 3.84 2.37
CA TYR A 558 -6.41 2.54 2.36
C TYR A 558 -5.88 2.15 3.74
N THR A 559 -5.63 0.85 3.92
CA THR A 559 -4.90 0.32 5.07
C THR A 559 -3.75 -0.59 4.62
N LEU A 560 -2.74 -0.68 5.48
CA LEU A 560 -1.66 -1.66 5.44
C LEU A 560 -1.76 -2.67 6.60
N ASP A 561 -2.73 -2.48 7.52
CA ASP A 561 -2.81 -3.21 8.78
C ASP A 561 -3.61 -4.52 8.64
N LEU A 562 -4.35 -4.70 7.54
CA LEU A 562 -5.01 -5.98 7.27
C LEU A 562 -3.90 -7.02 6.97
N PRO A 563 -3.88 -8.17 7.65
CA PRO A 563 -2.77 -9.14 7.57
C PRO A 563 -2.82 -9.95 6.27
N LEU A 564 -2.81 -9.27 5.13
CA LEU A 564 -2.85 -9.87 3.80
C LEU A 564 -1.61 -10.73 3.55
N LYS A 565 -1.83 -11.95 3.07
CA LYS A 565 -0.80 -12.82 2.53
C LYS A 565 -0.69 -12.58 1.02
N THR A 566 0.33 -11.84 0.61
CA THR A 566 0.67 -11.54 -0.79
C THR A 566 2.05 -12.15 -1.11
N PRO A 567 2.49 -12.18 -2.39
CA PRO A 567 3.85 -12.60 -2.70
C PRO A 567 4.92 -11.79 -1.96
N ASN A 568 4.62 -10.52 -1.65
CA ASN A 568 5.51 -9.58 -0.98
C ASN A 568 5.41 -9.59 0.56
N ASN A 569 4.42 -10.31 1.13
CA ASN A 569 4.13 -10.30 2.56
C ASN A 569 3.91 -11.70 3.14
N PHE A 570 4.55 -12.71 2.53
CA PHE A 570 4.55 -14.07 3.04
C PHE A 570 5.59 -14.22 4.14
N GLU A 571 5.20 -14.71 5.31
CA GLU A 571 6.06 -14.76 6.50
C GLU A 571 7.12 -15.85 6.38
N ILE A 572 8.34 -15.54 6.83
CA ILE A 572 9.46 -16.49 6.86
C ILE A 572 9.26 -17.41 8.07
N PRO A 573 9.17 -18.74 7.87
CA PRO A 573 9.02 -19.69 8.96
C PRO A 573 10.16 -19.59 9.97
N VAL A 574 9.85 -19.77 11.25
CA VAL A 574 10.84 -19.74 12.33
C VAL A 574 11.93 -20.79 12.06
N GLY A 575 13.18 -20.34 11.99
CA GLY A 575 14.32 -21.22 11.73
C GLY A 575 14.60 -21.52 10.25
N TYR A 576 13.93 -20.84 9.32
CA TYR A 576 14.25 -20.92 7.89
C TYR A 576 15.75 -20.68 7.63
N GLY A 577 16.38 -21.61 6.92
CA GLY A 577 17.81 -21.59 6.59
C GLY A 577 18.74 -22.08 7.70
N THR A 578 18.32 -22.04 8.97
CA THR A 578 19.19 -22.34 10.13
C THR A 578 18.85 -23.62 10.88
N THR A 579 17.58 -24.02 10.91
CA THR A 579 17.14 -25.21 11.64
C THR A 579 17.38 -26.45 10.82
N LEU A 580 18.12 -27.40 11.37
CA LEU A 580 18.37 -28.69 10.74
C LEU A 580 17.06 -29.49 10.62
N MET A 581 16.74 -29.91 9.40
CA MET A 581 15.58 -30.73 9.12
C MET A 581 15.81 -32.16 9.63
N THR A 582 14.90 -32.66 10.48
CA THR A 582 14.99 -33.99 11.11
C THR A 582 14.24 -35.08 10.35
N SER A 583 13.25 -34.68 9.55
CA SER A 583 12.48 -35.52 8.62
C SER A 583 12.44 -34.83 7.26
N ILE A 584 12.83 -35.54 6.20
CA ILE A 584 12.88 -34.97 4.85
C ILE A 584 11.66 -35.39 4.07
N GLU A 585 10.93 -34.41 3.58
CA GLU A 585 9.86 -34.59 2.61
C GLU A 585 10.21 -33.85 1.34
N THR A 586 9.84 -34.46 0.23
CA THR A 586 10.06 -33.95 -1.13
C THR A 586 8.73 -33.86 -1.84
N THR A 587 8.70 -33.06 -2.91
CA THR A 587 7.53 -33.00 -3.78
C THR A 587 7.92 -32.82 -5.23
N THR A 588 7.12 -33.40 -6.12
CA THR A 588 7.11 -33.06 -7.54
C THR A 588 5.95 -32.13 -7.81
N VAL A 589 6.23 -31.04 -8.54
CA VAL A 589 5.24 -30.02 -8.86
C VAL A 589 4.51 -30.40 -10.14
N ASN A 590 3.18 -30.34 -10.12
CA ASN A 590 2.33 -30.64 -11.28
C ASN A 590 2.69 -29.76 -12.47
N THR A 591 2.64 -30.31 -13.68
CA THR A 591 2.92 -29.52 -14.91
C THR A 591 1.85 -28.45 -15.06
N GLY A 592 2.27 -27.21 -15.33
CA GLY A 592 1.40 -26.03 -15.41
C GLY A 592 1.16 -25.33 -14.07
N ALA A 593 1.52 -25.92 -12.93
CA ALA A 593 1.35 -25.30 -11.62
C ALA A 593 2.16 -24.00 -11.50
N LYS A 594 1.57 -23.01 -10.83
CA LYS A 594 2.18 -21.70 -10.60
C LYS A 594 3.06 -21.72 -9.35
N MET A 595 4.27 -21.21 -9.51
CA MET A 595 5.27 -21.18 -8.45
C MET A 595 5.78 -19.75 -8.26
N TYR A 596 5.69 -19.24 -7.03
CA TYR A 596 6.15 -17.90 -6.67
C TYR A 596 7.57 -17.96 -6.11
N GLU A 597 8.55 -17.49 -6.87
CA GLU A 597 9.95 -17.41 -6.43
C GLU A 597 10.10 -16.33 -5.36
N VAL A 598 10.76 -16.71 -4.26
CA VAL A 598 10.97 -15.86 -3.11
C VAL A 598 12.40 -15.92 -2.59
N GLU A 599 12.85 -14.79 -2.04
CA GLU A 599 14.10 -14.69 -1.30
C GLU A 599 13.87 -14.16 0.11
N LYS A 600 14.80 -14.47 1.02
CA LYS A 600 14.72 -14.02 2.41
C LYS A 600 14.86 -12.50 2.48
N GLY A 601 13.79 -11.80 2.90
CA GLY A 601 13.81 -10.38 3.18
C GLY A 601 14.37 -10.04 4.57
N ASN A 602 14.51 -8.74 4.85
CA ASN A 602 15.04 -8.22 6.12
C ASN A 602 13.98 -8.09 7.23
N ASN A 603 12.69 -8.22 6.90
CA ASN A 603 11.58 -7.80 7.77
C ASN A 603 10.72 -8.97 8.28
N ASN A 604 11.30 -10.17 8.46
CA ASN A 604 10.57 -11.44 8.72
C ASN A 604 9.65 -11.91 7.58
N TYR A 605 9.58 -11.20 6.46
CA TYR A 605 8.83 -11.60 5.27
C TYR A 605 9.77 -11.92 4.11
N PHE A 606 9.30 -12.76 3.20
CA PHE A 606 9.95 -13.01 1.92
C PHE A 606 9.80 -11.81 0.97
N ASN A 607 10.82 -11.53 0.17
CA ASN A 607 10.70 -10.66 -0.98
C ASN A 607 10.29 -11.51 -2.19
N TYR A 608 9.32 -11.03 -2.96
CA TYR A 608 8.95 -11.63 -4.24
C TYR A 608 10.01 -11.33 -5.31
N ILE A 609 10.37 -12.34 -6.09
CA ILE A 609 11.31 -12.20 -7.22
C ILE A 609 10.60 -12.30 -8.56
N SER A 610 9.92 -13.41 -8.79
CA SER A 610 9.28 -13.74 -10.06
C SER A 610 8.27 -14.86 -9.86
N TYR A 611 7.41 -15.12 -10.84
CA TYR A 611 6.65 -16.36 -10.88
C TYR A 611 7.02 -17.16 -12.13
N LYS A 612 6.85 -18.48 -12.04
CA LYS A 612 7.03 -19.38 -13.17
C LYS A 612 5.95 -20.47 -13.17
N LEU A 613 5.69 -21.03 -14.35
CA LEU A 613 4.91 -22.24 -14.51
C LEU A 613 5.85 -23.45 -14.52
N SER A 614 5.47 -24.52 -13.82
CA SER A 614 6.21 -25.77 -13.82
C SER A 614 6.11 -26.45 -15.19
N ASN A 615 7.22 -26.60 -15.90
CA ASN A 615 7.27 -27.21 -17.25
C ASN A 615 7.76 -28.67 -17.23
N SER A 616 8.35 -29.11 -16.13
CA SER A 616 8.93 -30.45 -15.99
C SER A 616 8.86 -30.91 -14.54
N PRO A 617 8.74 -32.22 -14.28
CA PRO A 617 8.75 -32.77 -12.95
C PRO A 617 10.16 -32.64 -12.34
N GLU A 618 10.43 -31.50 -11.72
CA GLU A 618 11.56 -31.33 -10.81
C GLU A 618 11.14 -31.74 -9.40
N GLU A 619 12.03 -32.42 -8.69
CA GLU A 619 11.83 -32.75 -7.27
C GLU A 619 12.38 -31.62 -6.39
N TYR A 620 11.56 -31.16 -5.45
CA TYR A 620 11.88 -30.10 -4.51
C TYR A 620 11.84 -30.64 -3.09
N VAL A 621 12.63 -30.06 -2.19
CA VAL A 621 12.51 -30.33 -0.74
C VAL A 621 11.43 -29.41 -0.18
N ILE A 622 10.52 -29.97 0.62
CA ILE A 622 9.53 -29.19 1.37
C ILE A 622 10.22 -28.61 2.59
N ILE A 623 10.30 -27.29 2.65
CA ILE A 623 10.91 -26.52 3.74
C ILE A 623 9.91 -26.30 4.87
N ASP A 624 8.68 -25.97 4.50
CA ASP A 624 7.60 -25.73 5.43
C ASP A 624 6.24 -26.09 4.80
N LYS A 625 5.29 -26.46 5.65
CA LYS A 625 3.90 -26.76 5.30
C LYS A 625 3.01 -25.81 6.06
N SER A 626 2.49 -24.79 5.37
CA SER A 626 1.50 -23.89 5.96
C SER A 626 0.23 -24.68 6.30
N GLU A 627 -0.42 -24.32 7.41
CA GLU A 627 -1.75 -24.85 7.78
C GLU A 627 -2.85 -24.41 6.78
N ASN A 628 -2.53 -23.47 5.88
CA ASN A 628 -3.46 -22.90 4.91
C ASN A 628 -3.31 -23.47 3.49
N ASP A 629 -2.87 -24.73 3.35
CA ASP A 629 -2.74 -25.44 2.07
C ASP A 629 -1.66 -24.90 1.12
N PHE A 630 -0.61 -24.29 1.66
CA PHE A 630 0.58 -23.87 0.91
C PHE A 630 1.84 -24.63 1.36
N LEU A 631 2.79 -24.78 0.44
CA LEU A 631 4.10 -25.35 0.67
C LEU A 631 5.18 -24.32 0.33
N LEU A 632 6.18 -24.23 1.20
CA LEU A 632 7.44 -23.59 0.88
C LEU A 632 8.40 -24.67 0.40
N ILE A 633 8.83 -24.60 -0.86
CA ILE A 633 9.66 -25.63 -1.49
C ILE A 633 10.98 -25.05 -1.97
N ALA A 634 12.06 -25.84 -1.97
CA ALA A 634 13.34 -25.40 -2.49
C ALA A 634 13.98 -26.46 -3.38
N ASN A 635 14.60 -25.99 -4.47
CA ASN A 635 15.63 -26.72 -5.17
C ASN A 635 16.99 -26.09 -4.80
N GLY A 636 18.11 -26.75 -5.12
CA GLY A 636 19.46 -26.26 -4.78
C GLY A 636 19.86 -24.87 -5.32
N LYS A 637 18.93 -24.12 -5.93
CA LYS A 637 19.11 -22.77 -6.45
C LYS A 637 18.15 -21.75 -5.83
N THR A 638 16.88 -22.10 -5.68
CA THR A 638 15.78 -21.15 -5.48
C THR A 638 14.72 -21.70 -4.53
N THR A 639 13.99 -20.82 -3.85
CA THR A 639 12.83 -21.16 -3.00
C THR A 639 11.55 -20.65 -3.65
N TYR A 640 10.48 -21.44 -3.55
CA TYR A 640 9.17 -21.11 -4.09
C TYR A 640 8.06 -21.33 -3.08
N ILE A 641 7.01 -20.51 -3.18
CA ILE A 641 5.70 -20.76 -2.56
C ILE A 641 4.79 -21.39 -3.61
N ILE A 642 4.14 -22.49 -3.26
CA ILE A 642 3.19 -23.22 -4.13
C ILE A 642 1.97 -23.68 -3.34
N ARG A 643 0.85 -23.95 -4.03
CA ARG A 643 -0.29 -24.63 -3.42
C ARG A 643 0.05 -26.10 -3.17
N LYS A 644 -0.46 -26.64 -2.06
CA LYS A 644 -0.36 -28.06 -1.73
C LYS A 644 -1.11 -28.94 -2.73
N ALA A 645 -2.22 -28.44 -3.29
CA ALA A 645 -3.00 -29.15 -4.31
C ALA A 645 -2.24 -29.31 -5.65
N ASP A 646 -1.23 -28.47 -5.89
CA ASP A 646 -0.41 -28.49 -7.10
C ASP A 646 0.85 -29.38 -6.96
N ALA A 647 0.92 -30.17 -5.89
CA ALA A 647 2.15 -30.85 -5.48
C ALA A 647 1.86 -32.28 -4.99
N ASP A 648 2.63 -33.24 -5.50
CA ASP A 648 2.61 -34.61 -5.00
C ASP A 648 3.68 -34.79 -3.93
N ILE A 649 3.27 -35.00 -2.68
CA ILE A 649 4.19 -35.07 -1.53
C ILE A 649 4.68 -36.52 -1.35
N THR A 650 6.00 -36.69 -1.27
CA THR A 650 6.66 -37.97 -1.01
C THR A 650 7.60 -37.86 0.18
N THR A 651 7.50 -38.79 1.13
CA THR A 651 8.45 -38.91 2.24
C THR A 651 9.72 -39.61 1.76
N VAL A 652 10.88 -39.01 1.99
CA VAL A 652 12.16 -39.60 1.59
C VAL A 652 12.54 -40.73 2.54
N SER A 653 12.81 -41.91 1.98
CA SER A 653 13.27 -43.06 2.76
C SER A 653 14.65 -42.79 3.37
N GLU A 654 14.79 -43.04 4.67
CA GLU A 654 16.08 -42.95 5.35
C GLU A 654 16.85 -44.27 5.21
N GLU A 655 18.04 -44.20 4.62
CA GLU A 655 18.96 -45.33 4.59
C GLU A 655 20.02 -45.16 5.69
N LYS A 656 20.45 -46.27 6.29
CA LYS A 656 21.66 -46.24 7.11
C LYS A 656 22.85 -45.87 6.23
N GLY A 657 23.70 -44.97 6.72
CA GLY A 657 24.94 -44.63 6.05
C GLY A 657 25.78 -45.89 5.77
N GLU A 658 26.32 -45.97 4.55
CA GLU A 658 27.13 -47.09 4.07
C GLU A 658 28.38 -47.33 4.93
N TYR A 659 28.85 -46.28 5.62
CA TYR A 659 29.95 -46.27 6.57
C TYR A 659 29.67 -45.29 7.72
N LYS A 660 30.22 -45.54 8.91
CA LYS A 660 29.97 -44.73 10.13
C LYS A 660 30.77 -43.42 10.19
N THR A 661 31.90 -43.36 9.48
CA THR A 661 32.86 -42.25 9.56
C THR A 661 33.35 -41.89 8.16
N GLY A 662 33.33 -40.62 7.81
CA GLY A 662 33.87 -40.11 6.54
C GLY A 662 34.79 -38.92 6.73
N TYR A 663 35.40 -38.48 5.63
CA TYR A 663 36.29 -37.32 5.59
C TYR A 663 35.99 -36.43 4.39
N TYR A 664 36.10 -35.12 4.58
CA TYR A 664 35.91 -34.16 3.49
C TYR A 664 37.05 -34.22 2.47
N LEU A 665 36.71 -34.29 1.19
CA LEU A 665 37.68 -34.24 0.08
C LEU A 665 38.15 -32.82 -0.25
N ALA A 666 37.34 -31.82 0.05
CA ALA A 666 37.59 -30.39 -0.14
C ALA A 666 36.77 -29.56 0.87
N SER A 667 37.13 -28.30 1.08
CA SER A 667 36.31 -27.41 1.92
C SER A 667 34.93 -27.25 1.28
N ALA A 668 33.88 -27.58 2.03
CA ALA A 668 32.51 -27.66 1.53
C ALA A 668 31.51 -27.07 2.53
N GLY A 669 30.36 -26.61 2.02
CA GLY A 669 29.26 -26.16 2.88
C GLY A 669 28.56 -27.33 3.56
N ILE A 670 28.07 -27.09 4.77
CA ILE A 670 27.14 -27.96 5.50
C ILE A 670 25.78 -27.25 5.51
N TYR A 671 24.72 -27.97 5.18
CA TYR A 671 23.40 -27.40 4.94
C TYR A 671 22.37 -27.90 5.95
N SER A 672 21.36 -27.07 6.26
CA SER A 672 20.22 -27.42 7.11
C SER A 672 19.21 -28.35 6.41
N ILE A 673 19.26 -28.43 5.08
CA ILE A 673 18.44 -29.29 4.22
C ILE A 673 19.34 -30.05 3.22
N PRO A 674 18.90 -31.17 2.62
CA PRO A 674 19.69 -31.92 1.63
C PRO A 674 19.70 -31.27 0.24
N GLN A 675 20.11 -29.99 0.15
CA GLN A 675 20.24 -29.22 -1.08
C GLN A 675 21.41 -28.24 -0.97
N LEU A 676 22.18 -28.06 -2.05
CA LEU A 676 23.33 -27.13 -2.10
C LEU A 676 22.89 -25.67 -2.32
N ASN A 677 22.08 -25.11 -1.43
CA ASN A 677 21.59 -23.74 -1.52
C ASN A 677 22.21 -22.86 -0.41
N LEU A 678 22.79 -21.71 -0.80
CA LEU A 678 23.48 -20.80 0.13
C LEU A 678 22.59 -20.31 1.27
N SER A 679 21.29 -20.12 1.02
CA SER A 679 20.32 -19.70 2.04
C SER A 679 20.16 -20.71 3.19
N PHE A 680 20.56 -21.96 2.96
CA PHE A 680 20.49 -23.06 3.93
C PHE A 680 21.85 -23.51 4.44
N LYS A 681 22.93 -22.79 4.10
CA LYS A 681 24.28 -23.13 4.58
C LYS A 681 24.43 -22.70 6.03
N ILE A 682 24.61 -23.67 6.92
CA ILE A 682 24.75 -23.46 8.37
C ILE A 682 26.20 -23.51 8.85
N ALA A 683 27.11 -24.08 8.03
CA ALA A 683 28.53 -24.11 8.33
C ALA A 683 29.39 -24.31 7.08
N GLN A 684 30.70 -24.14 7.29
CA GLN A 684 31.75 -24.59 6.41
C GLN A 684 32.52 -25.71 7.14
N ALA A 685 32.80 -26.79 6.42
CA ALA A 685 33.77 -27.80 6.84
C ALA A 685 35.06 -27.65 6.04
N GLU A 686 36.16 -28.03 6.68
CA GLU A 686 37.48 -27.96 6.07
C GLU A 686 37.87 -29.27 5.39
N LYS A 687 38.76 -29.17 4.41
CA LYS A 687 39.34 -30.33 3.75
C LYS A 687 39.97 -31.28 4.79
N TYR A 688 39.70 -32.58 4.65
CA TYR A 688 40.15 -33.67 5.52
C TYR A 688 39.59 -33.68 6.94
N GLU A 689 38.62 -32.82 7.25
CA GLU A 689 37.91 -32.90 8.52
C GLU A 689 37.20 -34.26 8.65
N LYS A 690 37.28 -34.88 9.83
CA LYS A 690 36.63 -36.15 10.14
C LYS A 690 35.20 -35.91 10.60
N ILE A 691 34.28 -36.72 10.10
CA ILE A 691 32.85 -36.64 10.44
C ILE A 691 32.25 -38.01 10.70
N ASN A 692 31.22 -38.04 11.53
CA ASN A 692 30.36 -39.20 11.68
C ASN A 692 29.19 -39.08 10.72
N ILE A 693 28.87 -40.17 10.01
CA ILE A 693 27.71 -40.23 9.11
C ILE A 693 26.60 -40.97 9.84
N GLU A 694 25.46 -40.32 9.98
CA GLU A 694 24.31 -40.86 10.70
C GLU A 694 23.34 -41.56 9.73
N LYS A 695 22.98 -40.88 8.63
CA LYS A 695 21.96 -41.33 7.68
C LYS A 695 22.28 -40.89 6.25
N LYS A 696 21.64 -41.53 5.29
CA LYS A 696 21.73 -41.25 3.86
C LYS A 696 20.32 -41.00 3.28
N TYR A 697 20.23 -40.04 2.38
CA TYR A 697 19.00 -39.61 1.70
C TYR A 697 19.26 -39.47 0.20
N SER A 698 18.28 -39.82 -0.63
CA SER A 698 18.30 -39.57 -2.07
C SER A 698 17.29 -38.48 -2.40
N VAL A 699 17.76 -37.35 -2.94
CA VAL A 699 16.94 -36.18 -3.25
C VAL A 699 17.41 -35.56 -4.56
N GLY A 700 16.50 -35.33 -5.50
CA GLY A 700 16.77 -34.68 -6.79
C GLY A 700 17.80 -35.43 -7.64
N GLY A 701 17.82 -36.77 -7.56
CA GLY A 701 18.80 -37.62 -8.23
C GLY A 701 20.22 -37.57 -7.63
N LYS A 702 20.39 -36.98 -6.44
CA LYS A 702 21.66 -36.88 -5.72
C LYS A 702 21.59 -37.56 -4.36
N GLU A 703 22.71 -38.10 -3.91
CA GLU A 703 22.83 -38.68 -2.57
C GLU A 703 23.36 -37.65 -1.58
N TYR A 704 22.64 -37.44 -0.48
CA TYR A 704 23.02 -36.59 0.64
C TYR A 704 23.25 -37.41 1.90
N LEU A 705 24.25 -37.02 2.69
CA LEU A 705 24.59 -37.62 3.96
C LEU A 705 24.23 -36.65 5.09
N LEU A 706 23.49 -37.13 6.09
CA LEU A 706 23.36 -36.45 7.37
C LEU A 706 24.57 -36.78 8.23
N ILE A 707 25.31 -35.74 8.62
CA ILE A 707 26.59 -35.87 9.30
C ILE A 707 26.57 -35.21 10.67
N LYS A 708 27.47 -35.63 11.54
CA LYS A 708 27.76 -35.01 12.84
C LYS A 708 29.27 -34.78 12.97
N ARG A 709 29.64 -33.51 13.13
CA ARG A 709 31.02 -33.06 13.40
C ARG A 709 31.43 -33.37 14.85
N GLU A 710 32.72 -33.30 15.13
CA GLU A 710 33.26 -33.52 16.49
C GLU A 710 32.73 -32.49 17.51
N ASN A 711 32.55 -31.24 17.08
CA ASN A 711 31.97 -30.19 17.92
C ASN A 711 30.45 -30.36 18.18
N GLY A 712 29.85 -31.46 17.69
CA GLY A 712 28.43 -31.79 17.86
C GLY A 712 27.50 -31.19 16.80
N GLN A 713 27.99 -30.29 15.93
CA GLN A 713 27.18 -29.71 14.87
C GLN A 713 26.76 -30.77 13.84
N LYS A 714 25.48 -30.75 13.47
CA LYS A 714 24.90 -31.64 12.47
C LYS A 714 24.49 -30.90 11.21
N GLY A 715 24.46 -31.59 10.08
CA GLY A 715 23.93 -31.06 8.83
C GLY A 715 24.05 -32.00 7.65
N PHE A 716 23.54 -31.56 6.50
CA PHE A 716 23.57 -32.32 5.25
C PHE A 716 24.74 -31.92 4.36
N ILE A 717 25.24 -32.89 3.62
CA ILE A 717 26.25 -32.72 2.58
C ILE A 717 26.01 -33.69 1.42
N GLU A 718 26.32 -33.29 0.19
CA GLU A 718 26.30 -34.21 -0.95
C GLU A 718 27.42 -35.27 -0.79
N LYS A 719 27.09 -36.56 -0.98
CA LYS A 719 27.99 -37.70 -0.77
C LYS A 719 29.30 -37.58 -1.53
N ASN A 720 29.27 -36.96 -2.72
CA ASN A 720 30.43 -36.76 -3.59
C ASN A 720 31.56 -35.92 -2.95
N PHE A 721 31.28 -35.18 -1.87
CA PHE A 721 32.31 -34.46 -1.12
C PHE A 721 33.01 -35.29 -0.03
N ILE A 722 32.55 -36.52 0.21
CA ILE A 722 33.00 -37.35 1.34
C ILE A 722 33.71 -38.63 0.86
N ALA A 723 34.85 -38.94 1.45
CA ALA A 723 35.55 -40.22 1.31
C ALA A 723 35.42 -41.08 2.57
N LYS A 724 35.33 -42.41 2.40
CA LYS A 724 35.25 -43.40 3.49
C LYS A 724 36.51 -43.42 4.35
N GLU A 725 37.67 -43.37 3.71
CA GLU A 725 38.97 -43.31 4.35
C GLU A 725 39.79 -42.25 3.62
N ILE A 726 40.44 -41.37 4.39
CA ILE A 726 41.68 -40.78 3.89
C ILE A 726 42.68 -41.90 4.05
N LEU A 727 43.19 -42.45 2.95
CA LEU A 727 44.42 -43.21 3.00
C LEU A 727 45.44 -42.31 3.68
N GLU A 728 45.72 -42.58 4.96
CA GLU A 728 46.89 -42.00 5.62
C GLU A 728 48.04 -42.30 4.68
N LEU A 729 48.65 -41.24 4.15
CA LEU A 729 50.02 -41.30 3.72
C LEU A 729 50.81 -41.64 4.98
N THR A 730 50.85 -42.93 5.32
CA THR A 730 51.78 -43.56 6.26
C THR A 730 53.13 -43.61 5.57
N GLU A 731 53.61 -42.42 5.27
CA GLU A 731 54.99 -42.00 5.11
C GLU A 731 54.91 -40.53 4.69
N LYS A 732 55.68 -39.67 5.36
CA LYS A 732 56.15 -38.41 4.76
C LYS A 732 57.05 -38.77 3.57
N THR A 733 56.51 -39.32 2.50
CA THR A 733 57.20 -39.40 1.22
C THR A 733 56.71 -38.23 0.39
N SER A 734 57.53 -37.19 0.33
CA SER A 734 57.31 -36.05 -0.55
C SER A 734 57.19 -36.52 -1.99
N PHE A 735 55.98 -36.49 -2.55
CA PHE A 735 55.74 -36.76 -3.97
C PHE A 735 55.68 -35.43 -4.75
N LYS A 736 56.04 -35.47 -6.04
CA LYS A 736 55.87 -34.35 -6.97
C LYS A 736 55.00 -34.80 -8.15
N PHE A 737 54.10 -33.93 -8.58
CA PHE A 737 53.31 -34.18 -9.77
C PHE A 737 54.08 -33.77 -11.03
N TYR A 738 54.05 -34.64 -12.03
CA TYR A 738 54.60 -34.39 -13.35
C TYR A 738 53.55 -34.68 -14.42
N GLU A 739 53.64 -34.03 -15.57
CA GLU A 739 52.87 -34.48 -16.73
C GLU A 739 53.53 -35.71 -17.35
N CYS A 740 52.72 -36.66 -17.78
CA CYS A 740 53.13 -37.92 -18.39
C CYS A 740 52.42 -38.08 -19.74
N LYS A 741 53.11 -38.63 -20.74
CA LYS A 741 52.51 -39.13 -21.97
C LYS A 741 51.81 -40.46 -21.67
N LYS A 742 50.87 -40.86 -22.53
CA LYS A 742 50.30 -42.21 -22.50
C LYS A 742 51.42 -43.24 -22.51
N THR A 743 51.51 -44.08 -21.48
CA THR A 743 52.60 -45.04 -21.29
C THR A 743 52.12 -46.28 -20.54
N SER A 744 52.77 -47.42 -20.81
CA SER A 744 52.61 -48.64 -20.03
C SER A 744 53.21 -48.48 -18.63
N VAL A 745 52.58 -49.13 -17.65
CA VAL A 745 53.02 -49.20 -16.26
C VAL A 745 53.51 -50.61 -15.97
N TYR A 746 54.67 -50.71 -15.34
CA TYR A 746 55.37 -51.95 -15.04
C TYR A 746 55.31 -52.27 -13.54
N ASP A 747 55.36 -53.55 -13.17
CA ASP A 747 55.59 -53.99 -11.79
C ASP A 747 57.07 -53.93 -11.41
N ILE A 748 57.42 -54.41 -10.21
CA ILE A 748 58.81 -54.44 -9.72
C ILE A 748 59.71 -55.44 -10.47
N ASN A 749 59.12 -56.39 -11.20
CA ASN A 749 59.82 -57.41 -11.98
C ASN A 749 59.95 -57.04 -13.47
N GLY A 750 59.34 -55.92 -13.89
CA GLY A 750 59.37 -55.44 -15.27
C GLY A 750 58.23 -55.96 -16.15
N GLU A 751 57.19 -56.58 -15.58
CA GLU A 751 55.99 -56.99 -16.33
C GLU A 751 54.96 -55.86 -16.42
N ILE A 752 54.25 -55.77 -17.54
CA ILE A 752 53.22 -54.73 -17.76
C ILE A 752 51.97 -55.06 -16.95
N ILE A 753 51.60 -54.16 -16.04
CA ILE A 753 50.42 -54.29 -15.17
C ILE A 753 49.30 -53.30 -15.51
N GLY A 754 49.53 -52.39 -16.44
CA GLY A 754 48.51 -51.46 -16.90
C GLY A 754 49.02 -50.42 -17.88
N GLU A 755 48.15 -49.48 -18.24
CA GLU A 755 48.48 -48.34 -19.08
C GLU A 755 47.82 -47.08 -18.51
N ILE A 756 48.59 -46.00 -18.38
CA ILE A 756 48.05 -44.70 -17.97
C ILE A 756 47.83 -43.80 -19.19
N PRO A 757 46.70 -43.09 -19.29
CA PRO A 757 46.50 -42.09 -20.33
C PRO A 757 47.42 -40.87 -20.11
N SER A 758 47.64 -40.07 -21.15
CA SER A 758 48.37 -38.81 -21.03
C SER A 758 47.72 -37.91 -19.98
N GLY A 759 48.47 -37.42 -19.00
CA GLY A 759 47.92 -36.65 -17.88
C GLY A 759 48.92 -36.42 -16.75
N SER A 760 48.46 -35.88 -15.62
CA SER A 760 49.30 -35.66 -14.43
C SER A 760 49.47 -36.93 -13.62
N VAL A 761 50.71 -37.26 -13.25
CA VAL A 761 51.05 -38.43 -12.44
C VAL A 761 51.86 -38.03 -11.20
N ALA A 762 51.57 -38.64 -10.06
CA ALA A 762 52.33 -38.45 -8.83
C ALA A 762 53.57 -39.37 -8.84
N VAL A 763 54.76 -38.78 -8.77
CA VAL A 763 56.04 -39.50 -8.71
C VAL A 763 56.58 -39.48 -7.28
N TYR A 764 56.90 -40.67 -6.76
CA TYR A 764 57.30 -40.89 -5.37
C TYR A 764 58.80 -41.10 -5.20
N SER A 765 59.46 -41.79 -6.13
CA SER A 765 60.90 -42.03 -6.07
C SER A 765 61.50 -42.41 -7.44
N PHE A 766 62.83 -42.39 -7.52
CA PHE A 766 63.62 -42.76 -8.69
C PHE A 766 64.44 -44.01 -8.40
N LYS A 767 64.43 -44.99 -9.32
CA LYS A 767 65.38 -46.10 -9.33
C LYS A 767 65.53 -46.64 -10.76
N ASP A 768 66.77 -46.86 -11.18
CA ASP A 768 67.12 -47.62 -12.40
C ASP A 768 66.37 -47.19 -13.69
N GLY A 769 66.31 -45.87 -13.97
CA GLY A 769 65.73 -45.35 -15.21
C GLY A 769 64.19 -45.32 -15.25
N MET A 770 63.52 -45.65 -14.14
CA MET A 770 62.06 -45.69 -14.01
C MET A 770 61.58 -44.76 -12.88
N TYR A 771 60.39 -44.18 -13.04
CA TYR A 771 59.68 -43.43 -12.01
C TYR A 771 58.67 -44.33 -11.30
N LYS A 772 58.77 -44.38 -9.97
CA LYS A 772 57.73 -45.00 -9.13
C LYS A 772 56.53 -44.07 -9.04
N ILE A 773 55.38 -44.54 -9.53
CA ILE A 773 54.13 -43.79 -9.57
C ILE A 773 53.01 -44.53 -8.86
N ARG A 774 51.96 -43.78 -8.52
CA ARG A 774 50.66 -44.35 -8.16
C ARG A 774 49.73 -44.16 -9.34
N PHE A 775 49.01 -45.20 -9.73
CA PHE A 775 48.12 -45.18 -10.88
C PHE A 775 46.79 -45.87 -10.57
N LEU A 776 45.73 -45.38 -11.20
CA LEU A 776 44.36 -45.88 -11.05
C LEU A 776 43.93 -46.54 -12.35
N VAL A 777 44.14 -47.85 -12.46
CA VAL A 777 43.55 -48.67 -13.53
C VAL A 777 42.87 -49.86 -12.86
N GLY A 778 41.55 -49.76 -12.65
CA GLY A 778 40.75 -50.80 -11.99
C GLY A 778 40.85 -50.80 -10.46
N GLU A 779 42.06 -50.89 -9.91
CA GLU A 779 42.35 -50.78 -8.47
C GLU A 779 43.53 -49.81 -8.22
N ASP A 780 43.59 -49.23 -7.03
CA ASP A 780 44.63 -48.26 -6.66
C ASP A 780 45.95 -48.98 -6.35
N GLY A 781 46.93 -48.86 -7.25
CA GLY A 781 48.19 -49.60 -7.22
C GLY A 781 49.45 -48.74 -7.37
N ILE A 782 50.59 -49.32 -6.99
CA ILE A 782 51.92 -48.75 -7.21
C ILE A 782 52.56 -49.44 -8.42
N GLY A 783 53.10 -48.65 -9.35
CA GLY A 783 53.79 -49.16 -10.53
C GLY A 783 54.94 -48.27 -10.97
N TYR A 784 55.65 -48.68 -12.01
CA TYR A 784 56.83 -48.00 -12.54
C TYR A 784 56.61 -47.57 -13.98
N ILE A 785 57.03 -46.35 -14.35
CA ILE A 785 56.98 -45.86 -15.73
C ILE A 785 58.38 -45.44 -16.21
N PRO A 786 58.66 -45.52 -17.52
CA PRO A 786 59.92 -45.03 -18.10
C PRO A 786 60.15 -43.54 -17.84
N TYR A 787 61.41 -43.12 -17.70
CA TYR A 787 61.72 -41.72 -17.43
C TYR A 787 61.29 -40.76 -18.56
N ASP A 788 61.34 -41.22 -19.80
CA ASP A 788 61.00 -40.47 -21.00
C ASP A 788 59.48 -40.33 -21.22
N ALA A 789 58.69 -41.04 -20.42
CA ALA A 789 57.24 -40.86 -20.36
C ALA A 789 56.87 -39.52 -19.70
N ILE A 790 57.72 -38.96 -18.82
CA ILE A 790 57.47 -37.68 -18.17
C ILE A 790 57.79 -36.50 -19.10
N ILE A 791 56.80 -35.62 -19.27
CA ILE A 791 56.91 -34.35 -19.99
C ILE A 791 57.52 -33.32 -19.04
N ILE A 792 58.81 -33.06 -19.19
CA ILE A 792 59.46 -31.92 -18.54
C ILE A 792 59.01 -30.64 -19.26
N LYS A 793 57.93 -30.01 -18.78
CA LYS A 793 57.53 -28.67 -19.21
C LYS A 793 58.61 -27.68 -18.81
N LYS A 794 59.33 -27.11 -19.79
CA LYS A 794 60.14 -25.90 -19.57
C LYS A 794 59.26 -24.85 -18.88
N ASP A 795 59.78 -24.35 -17.77
CA ASP A 795 59.08 -23.57 -16.74
C ASP A 795 58.23 -22.42 -17.31
N LYS A 796 56.90 -22.55 -17.23
CA LYS A 796 55.92 -21.49 -17.62
C LYS A 796 56.15 -20.20 -16.84
N THR A 797 56.77 -20.29 -15.67
CA THR A 797 57.12 -19.17 -14.80
C THR A 797 58.06 -18.20 -15.51
N ILE A 798 59.11 -18.68 -16.16
CA ILE A 798 60.06 -17.81 -16.89
C ILE A 798 59.38 -17.11 -18.06
N ARG A 799 58.52 -17.81 -18.82
CA ARG A 799 57.76 -17.21 -19.93
C ARG A 799 56.79 -16.15 -19.45
N ASN A 800 56.06 -16.41 -18.36
CA ASN A 800 55.12 -15.46 -17.78
C ASN A 800 55.84 -14.27 -17.13
N THR A 801 57.01 -14.47 -16.51
CA THR A 801 57.85 -13.39 -15.99
C THR A 801 58.41 -12.52 -17.12
N LEU A 802 58.82 -13.12 -18.25
CA LEU A 802 59.26 -12.37 -19.44
C LEU A 802 58.10 -11.59 -20.07
N LEU A 803 56.90 -12.19 -20.16
CA LEU A 803 55.69 -11.51 -20.62
C LEU A 803 55.29 -10.36 -19.68
N LEU A 804 55.39 -10.57 -18.36
CA LEU A 804 55.14 -9.54 -17.36
C LEU A 804 56.17 -8.41 -17.47
N MET A 805 57.45 -8.71 -17.69
CA MET A 805 58.48 -7.70 -17.94
C MET A 805 58.21 -6.92 -19.24
N ILE A 806 57.76 -7.57 -20.32
CA ILE A 806 57.40 -6.90 -21.58
C ILE A 806 56.19 -5.99 -21.37
N VAL A 807 55.16 -6.45 -20.64
CA VAL A 807 53.96 -5.65 -20.32
C VAL A 807 54.31 -4.48 -19.41
N LEU A 808 55.13 -4.68 -18.37
CA LEU A 808 55.60 -3.61 -17.49
C LEU A 808 56.47 -2.59 -18.24
N SER A 809 57.30 -3.06 -19.17
CA SER A 809 58.10 -2.18 -20.04
C SER A 809 57.21 -1.35 -20.96
N ALA A 810 56.14 -1.94 -21.52
CA ALA A 810 55.16 -1.22 -22.33
C ALA A 810 54.39 -0.17 -21.52
N PHE A 811 54.00 -0.48 -20.27
CA PHE A 811 53.41 0.50 -19.36
C PHE A 811 54.38 1.63 -19.00
N LEU A 812 55.66 1.32 -18.80
CA LEU A 812 56.69 2.33 -18.52
C LEU A 812 56.91 3.25 -19.73
N ILE A 813 56.98 2.70 -20.95
CA ILE A 813 57.10 3.48 -22.20
C ILE A 813 55.86 4.36 -22.40
N THR A 814 54.67 3.83 -22.12
CA THR A 814 53.41 4.59 -22.23
C THR A 814 53.34 5.70 -21.19
N ALA A 815 53.78 5.44 -19.96
CA ALA A 815 53.87 6.44 -18.89
C ALA A 815 54.87 7.55 -19.25
N VAL A 816 56.06 7.20 -19.75
CA VAL A 816 57.07 8.18 -20.21
C VAL A 816 56.56 8.98 -21.42
N TYR A 817 55.85 8.34 -22.36
CA TYR A 817 55.22 9.03 -23.50
C TYR A 817 54.13 10.02 -23.04
N LEU A 818 53.26 9.62 -22.12
CA LEU A 818 52.22 10.49 -21.56
C LEU A 818 52.81 11.63 -20.73
N GLN A 819 53.87 11.38 -19.96
CA GLN A 819 54.57 12.39 -19.17
C GLN A 819 55.30 13.40 -20.07
N ASN A 820 55.91 12.93 -21.17
CA ASN A 820 56.52 13.81 -22.18
C ASN A 820 55.47 14.59 -22.99
N ARG A 821 54.30 13.99 -23.27
CA ARG A 821 53.17 14.69 -23.90
C ARG A 821 52.58 15.76 -22.97
N ALA A 822 52.49 15.48 -21.67
CA ALA A 822 52.06 16.44 -20.65
C ALA A 822 53.07 17.59 -20.47
N LYS A 823 54.38 17.31 -20.51
CA LYS A 823 55.43 18.34 -20.54
C LYS A 823 55.36 19.20 -21.81
N ARG A 824 55.13 18.60 -23.00
CA ARG A 824 54.93 19.35 -24.25
C ARG A 824 53.67 20.22 -24.22
N LYS A 825 52.56 19.76 -23.62
CA LYS A 825 51.37 20.60 -23.41
C LYS A 825 51.60 21.77 -22.44
N ARG A 826 52.49 21.64 -21.45
CA ARG A 826 52.89 22.76 -20.57
C ARG A 826 53.83 23.76 -21.24
N LEU A 827 54.62 23.33 -22.23
CA LEU A 827 55.50 24.21 -23.02
C LEU A 827 54.79 24.95 -24.17
N ASN A 828 53.58 24.54 -24.57
CA ASN A 828 52.76 25.27 -25.54
C ASN A 828 51.82 26.30 -24.89
N ASN A 829 51.84 26.42 -23.56
CA ASN A 829 51.07 27.42 -22.79
C ASN A 829 52.01 28.39 -22.03
N TYR A 830 53.24 28.57 -22.52
CA TYR A 830 54.16 29.64 -22.15
C TYR A 830 54.69 30.32 -23.39
#